data_AF-K5BCJ8-F1
#
_entry.id   AF-K5BCJ8-F1
#
_cell.length_a   1.000
_cell.length_b   1.000
_cell.length_c   1.000
_cell.angle_alpha   90.00
_cell.angle_beta   90.00
_cell.angle_gamma   90.00
#
_symmetry.space_group_name_H-M   'P 1'
#
loop_
_entity.id
_entity.type
_entity.pdbx_description
1 polymer ?
#
loop_
_entity_poly.entity_id
_entity_poly.type
_entity_poly.pdbx_seq_one_letter_code
_entity_poly.pdbx_strand_id
1 'polypeptide(L)'
;MEFAGGTQVFQDFLDGVRLAIDEAVECGDVDREVDLIVREVNGPMRGTSEAVIRAWRELVHDEDCIAVLGPVVTEANLALRDEVNATGVPTISFCATADWAGPYCYALQNGNYQDEVHLLAGWLAREGCQSVAVFRETGLIGEEFGAAFKIAARRRGLRVTVDHEVGLFNTYAPVEPVLATAHAAGTDAVVVLTAYGAFAPIQRELSRVMAEWNWHPRLAQNMTWVGLTAFGATGDYDRDALLEAYEGWVGLDQIHEGNTHFQDVLDRFEKRYGRRPFHAYTALGYDHGAVVAHVLADLRPPSPAGFKAGLERVRYLPACIGAPGTVISFGPHDNRGYKGEYITLRTVGDGVEQRLELGWADLLPVDPPVIGTEDAASSASGVTGAGSKYSLVGERTPYRIGVLQDWALWAPVKDWYAGLTLALEEAYRTGLVDRPIDIVLREVDGPPDGLFSSVRRAWRELVEDEMVLATVGPFITDTTRALRDDIERAKVPCLSYCATTAFDGDYTFQLPNGTFADETFLIARHLVERGVRRVGVVRENNPIGDEYYFYFRQHAQRLGLDIASDQMVSPHVDDDGMRRALANIREAGADGLAHLGYGVTFYAILHAVREIVTEWDVPRCTITTWVLCSGLDQERGSPVLLNQPAPTELLEGWVGVDLPHEGNRVWSGFLTRYSRRFGGAPPVCCYPAHMYDMGRAIAEGIALARPVSPEGLRRGLERVRMLPATMGAPGTVIGFGPYDHRGYKGSDYLVLRTVRDGREGLVDELLVPGGAS
;
A
#
# COMPACT_ATOMS: atom_id res chain seq x y z
N MET A 1 4.01 -25.75 -11.56
CA MET A 1 3.13 -25.40 -10.41
C MET A 1 2.90 -26.67 -9.62
N GLU A 2 3.03 -26.66 -8.29
CA GLU A 2 3.11 -27.88 -7.45
C GLU A 2 1.92 -28.00 -6.47
N PHE A 3 0.75 -27.48 -6.84
CA PHE A 3 -0.51 -28.03 -6.32
C PHE A 3 -0.85 -29.21 -7.20
N ALA A 4 -0.35 -30.40 -6.85
CA ALA A 4 -0.54 -31.68 -7.53
C ALA A 4 -1.03 -31.57 -8.99
N GLY A 5 -0.13 -31.72 -9.97
CA GLY A 5 -0.47 -31.71 -11.38
C GLY A 5 -1.79 -32.43 -11.66
N GLY A 6 -2.70 -31.74 -12.36
CA GLY A 6 -4.04 -32.25 -12.66
C GLY A 6 -5.13 -31.96 -11.62
N THR A 7 -4.88 -31.15 -10.58
CA THR A 7 -5.95 -30.63 -9.70
C THR A 7 -6.81 -29.57 -10.41
N GLN A 8 -8.07 -29.48 -10.01
CA GLN A 8 -8.98 -28.45 -10.53
C GLN A 8 -8.48 -27.05 -10.16
N VAL A 9 -7.97 -26.82 -8.94
CA VAL A 9 -7.46 -25.50 -8.51
C VAL A 9 -6.38 -24.94 -9.45
N PHE A 10 -5.44 -25.79 -9.91
CA PHE A 10 -4.40 -25.35 -10.85
C PHE A 10 -4.99 -25.01 -12.22
N GLN A 11 -5.97 -25.80 -12.69
CA GLN A 11 -6.69 -25.52 -13.93
C GLN A 11 -7.44 -24.18 -13.85
N ASP A 12 -8.02 -23.86 -12.69
CA ASP A 12 -8.76 -22.61 -12.43
C ASP A 12 -7.88 -21.38 -12.52
N PHE A 13 -6.66 -21.47 -11.99
CA PHE A 13 -5.65 -20.44 -12.14
C PHE A 13 -5.30 -20.23 -13.62
N LEU A 14 -4.98 -21.30 -14.36
CA LEU A 14 -4.61 -21.19 -15.78
C LEU A 14 -5.76 -20.69 -16.66
N ASP A 15 -6.98 -21.16 -16.41
CA ASP A 15 -8.18 -20.70 -17.12
C ASP A 15 -8.48 -19.24 -16.79
N GLY A 16 -8.21 -18.78 -15.56
CA GLY A 16 -8.30 -17.37 -15.20
C GLY A 16 -7.32 -16.49 -15.99
N VAL A 17 -6.05 -16.93 -16.07
CA VAL A 17 -5.02 -16.24 -16.89
C VAL A 17 -5.46 -16.16 -18.35
N ARG A 18 -5.93 -17.29 -18.90
CA ARG A 18 -6.39 -17.37 -20.30
C ARG A 18 -7.61 -16.50 -20.55
N LEU A 19 -8.60 -16.49 -19.65
CA LEU A 19 -9.81 -15.69 -19.80
C LEU A 19 -9.48 -14.21 -20.02
N ALA A 20 -8.62 -13.64 -19.16
CA ALA A 20 -8.25 -12.24 -19.26
C ALA A 20 -7.47 -11.90 -20.55
N ILE A 21 -6.58 -12.80 -20.99
CA ILE A 21 -5.79 -12.62 -22.21
C ILE A 21 -6.68 -12.78 -23.46
N ASP A 22 -7.49 -13.84 -23.52
CA ASP A 22 -8.40 -14.11 -24.64
C ASP A 22 -9.35 -12.93 -24.85
N GLU A 23 -9.95 -12.40 -23.77
CA GLU A 23 -10.86 -11.26 -23.86
C GLU A 23 -10.17 -9.99 -24.38
N ALA A 24 -8.93 -9.74 -23.96
CA ALA A 24 -8.14 -8.60 -24.44
C ALA A 24 -7.79 -8.72 -25.93
N VAL A 25 -7.61 -9.94 -26.44
CA VAL A 25 -7.44 -10.19 -27.87
C VAL A 25 -8.78 -10.03 -28.61
N GLU A 26 -9.87 -10.57 -28.05
CA GLU A 26 -11.22 -10.51 -28.64
C GLU A 26 -11.75 -9.08 -28.77
N CYS A 27 -11.47 -8.20 -27.79
CA CYS A 27 -11.84 -6.78 -27.86
C CYS A 27 -10.87 -5.93 -28.70
N GLY A 28 -9.71 -6.49 -29.09
CA GLY A 28 -8.70 -5.83 -29.90
C GLY A 28 -7.73 -4.92 -29.14
N ASP A 29 -7.73 -4.97 -27.79
CA ASP A 29 -6.73 -4.26 -26.97
C ASP A 29 -5.33 -4.85 -27.16
N VAL A 30 -5.25 -6.17 -27.34
CA VAL A 30 -4.04 -6.88 -27.76
C VAL A 30 -4.19 -7.28 -29.22
N ASP A 31 -3.28 -6.80 -30.07
CA ASP A 31 -3.37 -6.88 -31.53
C ASP A 31 -2.96 -8.24 -32.14
N ARG A 32 -2.62 -9.22 -31.31
CA ARG A 32 -2.07 -10.52 -31.71
C ARG A 32 -2.35 -11.60 -30.67
N GLU A 33 -2.24 -12.86 -31.09
CA GLU A 33 -2.30 -14.00 -30.18
C GLU A 33 -1.13 -13.98 -29.17
N VAL A 34 -1.40 -14.48 -27.96
CA VAL A 34 -0.43 -14.55 -26.86
C VAL A 34 -0.18 -16.01 -26.51
N ASP A 35 1.03 -16.49 -26.75
CA ASP A 35 1.42 -17.86 -26.45
C ASP A 35 1.70 -18.03 -24.94
N LEU A 36 0.84 -18.78 -24.25
CA LEU A 36 1.04 -19.16 -22.84
C LEU A 36 1.79 -20.49 -22.74
N ILE A 37 3.10 -20.43 -22.49
CA ILE A 37 3.97 -21.60 -22.36
C ILE A 37 4.02 -22.05 -20.90
N VAL A 38 3.57 -23.27 -20.63
CA VAL A 38 3.48 -23.81 -19.26
C VAL A 38 4.60 -24.82 -19.00
N ARG A 39 5.27 -24.68 -17.85
CA ARG A 39 6.19 -25.69 -17.30
C ARG A 39 5.76 -26.09 -15.90
N GLU A 40 5.59 -27.40 -15.72
CA GLU A 40 5.28 -28.01 -14.43
C GLU A 40 6.48 -28.83 -13.94
N VAL A 41 6.95 -28.52 -12.74
CA VAL A 41 8.08 -29.20 -12.09
C VAL A 41 7.84 -29.31 -10.59
N ASN A 42 8.48 -30.31 -9.97
CA ASN A 42 8.48 -30.48 -8.52
C ASN A 42 9.53 -29.55 -7.89
N GLY A 43 9.06 -28.52 -7.19
CA GLY A 43 9.89 -27.50 -6.52
C GLY A 43 10.40 -27.96 -5.15
N PRO A 44 11.02 -27.08 -4.36
CA PRO A 44 11.74 -27.46 -3.13
C PRO A 44 10.87 -28.12 -2.04
N MET A 45 9.54 -28.03 -2.15
CA MET A 45 8.62 -28.66 -1.20
C MET A 45 8.62 -30.19 -1.27
N ARG A 46 8.74 -30.78 -2.47
CA ARG A 46 8.83 -32.24 -2.68
C ARG A 46 10.02 -32.67 -3.52
N GLY A 47 10.61 -31.74 -4.26
CA GLY A 47 11.79 -31.88 -5.12
C GLY A 47 12.89 -30.92 -4.71
N THR A 48 13.42 -30.15 -5.68
CA THR A 48 14.54 -29.22 -5.45
C THR A 48 14.34 -27.91 -6.20
N SER A 49 14.94 -26.82 -5.70
CA SER A 49 14.93 -25.53 -6.42
C SER A 49 15.60 -25.61 -7.80
N GLU A 50 16.54 -26.53 -8.01
CA GLU A 50 17.22 -26.73 -9.30
C GLU A 50 16.25 -27.09 -10.43
N ALA A 51 15.22 -27.89 -10.16
CA ALA A 51 14.20 -28.21 -11.15
C ALA A 51 13.41 -26.97 -11.59
N VAL A 52 13.12 -26.07 -10.64
CA VAL A 52 12.45 -24.80 -10.91
C VAL A 52 13.34 -23.86 -11.69
N ILE A 53 14.62 -23.74 -11.31
CA ILE A 53 15.59 -22.90 -12.02
C ILE A 53 15.74 -23.35 -13.47
N ARG A 54 15.83 -24.66 -13.72
CA ARG A 54 15.89 -25.19 -15.09
C ARG A 54 14.64 -24.87 -15.89
N ALA A 55 13.45 -25.10 -15.32
CA ALA A 55 12.20 -24.78 -16.00
C ALA A 55 12.06 -23.29 -16.33
N TRP A 56 12.49 -22.41 -15.42
CA TRP A 56 12.51 -20.98 -15.66
C TRP A 56 13.51 -20.61 -16.77
N ARG A 57 14.70 -21.21 -16.78
CA ARG A 57 15.69 -21.02 -17.86
C ARG A 57 15.19 -21.51 -19.21
N GLU A 58 14.48 -22.64 -19.27
CA GLU A 58 13.85 -23.11 -20.51
C GLU A 58 12.85 -22.07 -21.03
N LEU A 59 11.98 -21.54 -20.17
CA LEU A 59 11.01 -20.50 -20.55
C LEU A 59 11.71 -19.24 -21.10
N VAL A 60 12.81 -18.82 -20.47
CA VAL A 60 13.46 -17.55 -20.80
C VAL A 60 14.46 -17.67 -21.96
N HIS A 61 15.25 -18.73 -22.02
CA HIS A 61 16.36 -18.86 -22.97
C HIS A 61 16.03 -19.75 -24.17
N ASP A 62 15.13 -20.72 -24.02
CA ASP A 62 14.79 -21.66 -25.10
C ASP A 62 13.48 -21.27 -25.79
N GLU A 63 12.52 -20.71 -25.03
CA GLU A 63 11.20 -20.31 -25.52
C GLU A 63 11.05 -18.79 -25.73
N ASP A 64 12.09 -18.00 -25.43
CA ASP A 64 12.14 -16.54 -25.60
C ASP A 64 10.99 -15.77 -24.90
N CYS A 65 10.47 -16.27 -23.77
CA CYS A 65 9.40 -15.61 -23.02
C CYS A 65 9.82 -14.20 -22.55
N ILE A 66 9.00 -13.19 -22.85
CA ILE A 66 9.27 -11.79 -22.45
C ILE A 66 8.91 -11.48 -20.99
N ALA A 67 8.14 -12.37 -20.35
CA ALA A 67 7.77 -12.32 -18.93
C ALA A 67 7.45 -13.74 -18.44
N VAL A 68 7.56 -13.97 -17.13
CA VAL A 68 7.23 -15.25 -16.50
C VAL A 68 6.21 -15.05 -15.38
N LEU A 69 5.21 -15.94 -15.32
CA LEU A 69 4.24 -16.01 -14.21
C LEU A 69 4.63 -17.17 -13.28
N GLY A 70 4.88 -16.88 -12.00
CA GLY A 70 5.47 -17.80 -11.03
C GLY A 70 7.01 -17.65 -10.92
N PRO A 71 7.70 -18.46 -10.11
CA PRO A 71 7.21 -19.66 -9.46
C PRO A 71 6.28 -19.37 -8.29
N VAL A 72 5.59 -20.42 -7.87
CA VAL A 72 4.42 -20.35 -6.98
C VAL A 72 4.78 -20.55 -5.51
N VAL A 73 5.97 -21.09 -5.24
CA VAL A 73 6.44 -21.44 -3.89
C VAL A 73 7.46 -20.41 -3.45
N THR A 74 7.34 -19.89 -2.23
CA THR A 74 8.23 -18.84 -1.71
C THR A 74 9.71 -19.23 -1.78
N GLU A 75 10.06 -20.44 -1.35
CA GLU A 75 11.44 -20.93 -1.39
C GLU A 75 12.00 -21.05 -2.82
N ALA A 76 11.13 -21.34 -3.79
CA ALA A 76 11.51 -21.39 -5.20
C ALA A 76 11.77 -19.99 -5.76
N ASN A 77 10.96 -19.00 -5.35
CA ASN A 77 11.17 -17.59 -5.71
C ASN A 77 12.52 -17.09 -5.18
N LEU A 78 12.83 -17.35 -3.91
CA LEU A 78 14.09 -16.91 -3.31
C LEU A 78 15.32 -17.53 -3.97
N ALA A 79 15.22 -18.79 -4.41
CA ALA A 79 16.30 -19.44 -5.16
C ALA A 79 16.49 -18.88 -6.59
N LEU A 80 15.46 -18.25 -7.16
CA LEU A 80 15.45 -17.71 -8.53
C LEU A 80 15.75 -16.21 -8.61
N ARG A 81 15.58 -15.47 -7.51
CA ARG A 81 15.64 -14.01 -7.48
C ARG A 81 16.88 -13.42 -8.15
N ASP A 82 18.06 -13.94 -7.83
CA ASP A 82 19.31 -13.39 -8.36
C ASP A 82 19.45 -13.67 -9.87
N GLU A 83 19.00 -14.84 -10.34
CA GLU A 83 18.97 -15.20 -11.77
C GLU A 83 17.99 -14.30 -12.54
N VAL A 84 16.80 -14.09 -11.99
CA VAL A 84 15.75 -13.23 -12.58
C VAL A 84 16.26 -11.81 -12.76
N ASN A 85 16.88 -11.25 -11.72
CA ASN A 85 17.43 -9.90 -11.78
C ASN A 85 18.63 -9.79 -12.71
N ALA A 86 19.50 -10.81 -12.77
CA ALA A 86 20.65 -10.83 -13.68
C ALA A 86 20.24 -10.93 -15.15
N THR A 87 19.18 -11.69 -15.44
CA THR A 87 18.69 -11.92 -16.81
C THR A 87 17.82 -10.77 -17.32
N GLY A 88 17.13 -10.06 -16.42
CA GLY A 88 16.29 -8.91 -16.77
C GLY A 88 14.95 -9.27 -17.40
N VAL A 89 14.41 -10.46 -17.07
CA VAL A 89 13.06 -10.88 -17.48
C VAL A 89 12.08 -10.69 -16.33
N PRO A 90 11.09 -9.79 -16.45
CA PRO A 90 10.08 -9.59 -15.42
C PRO A 90 9.39 -10.89 -15.05
N THR A 91 9.41 -11.19 -13.77
CA THR A 91 8.79 -12.39 -13.21
C THR A 91 7.75 -11.96 -12.17
N ILE A 92 6.48 -12.26 -12.44
CA ILE A 92 5.34 -11.92 -11.56
C ILE A 92 4.96 -13.18 -10.79
N SER A 93 5.11 -13.11 -9.47
CA SER A 93 4.90 -14.24 -8.58
C SER A 93 3.79 -13.96 -7.59
N PHE A 94 3.22 -15.00 -6.99
CA PHE A 94 2.37 -14.86 -5.80
C PHE A 94 3.13 -15.02 -4.49
N CYS A 95 4.45 -14.81 -4.53
CA CYS A 95 5.30 -14.83 -3.36
C CYS A 95 4.85 -13.82 -2.30
N ALA A 96 4.62 -14.34 -1.09
CA ALA A 96 4.12 -13.57 0.05
C ALA A 96 5.22 -12.94 0.91
N THR A 97 6.49 -13.35 0.74
CA THR A 97 7.62 -12.74 1.44
C THR A 97 8.05 -11.44 0.77
N ALA A 98 8.53 -10.49 1.57
CA ALA A 98 9.16 -9.27 1.09
C ALA A 98 10.56 -9.52 0.48
N ASP A 99 11.14 -10.71 0.66
CA ASP A 99 12.47 -11.04 0.16
C ASP A 99 12.49 -11.40 -1.33
N TRP A 100 11.30 -11.61 -1.95
CA TRP A 100 11.11 -11.65 -3.41
C TRP A 100 11.14 -10.22 -4.00
N ALA A 101 12.22 -9.51 -3.70
CA ALA A 101 12.38 -8.13 -4.09
C ALA A 101 13.56 -7.97 -5.04
N GLY A 102 13.37 -7.15 -6.07
CA GLY A 102 14.37 -6.89 -7.09
C GLY A 102 13.78 -6.13 -8.26
N PRO A 103 14.61 -5.52 -9.11
CA PRO A 103 14.15 -4.70 -10.22
C PRO A 103 13.29 -5.45 -11.25
N TYR A 104 13.35 -6.79 -11.28
CA TYR A 104 12.53 -7.63 -12.17
C TYR A 104 11.63 -8.62 -11.41
N CYS A 105 11.56 -8.51 -10.08
CA CYS A 105 10.75 -9.38 -9.22
C CYS A 105 9.48 -8.64 -8.81
N TYR A 106 8.33 -9.04 -9.37
CA TYR A 106 7.02 -8.45 -9.11
C TYR A 106 6.12 -9.44 -8.37
N ALA A 107 5.18 -8.92 -7.58
CA ALA A 107 4.34 -9.76 -6.76
C ALA A 107 2.84 -9.40 -6.82
N LEU A 108 2.02 -10.38 -7.20
CA LEU A 108 0.58 -10.44 -6.98
C LEU A 108 0.31 -11.54 -5.94
N GLN A 109 0.53 -11.17 -4.69
CA GLN A 109 0.80 -12.10 -3.59
C GLN A 109 -0.42 -12.93 -3.16
N ASN A 110 -0.21 -14.21 -2.86
CA ASN A 110 -1.18 -15.00 -2.10
C ASN A 110 -0.97 -14.76 -0.60
N GLY A 111 -1.63 -13.73 -0.07
CA GLY A 111 -1.34 -13.20 1.25
C GLY A 111 0.00 -12.46 1.33
N ASN A 112 0.36 -12.07 2.54
CA ASN A 112 1.62 -11.41 2.84
C ASN A 112 1.96 -11.70 4.29
N TYR A 113 3.11 -12.33 4.52
CA TYR A 113 3.41 -12.87 5.85
C TYR A 113 3.42 -11.81 6.95
N GLN A 114 3.79 -10.58 6.61
CA GLN A 114 3.90 -9.48 7.55
C GLN A 114 2.55 -8.77 7.73
N ASP A 115 1.77 -8.59 6.66
CA ASP A 115 0.46 -7.94 6.76
C ASP A 115 -0.55 -8.85 7.47
N GLU A 116 -0.53 -10.17 7.19
CA GLU A 116 -1.39 -11.18 7.82
C GLU A 116 -1.29 -11.17 9.36
N VAL A 117 -0.07 -11.14 9.90
CA VAL A 117 0.12 -11.19 11.36
C VAL A 117 -0.34 -9.91 12.06
N HIS A 118 -0.32 -8.77 11.37
CA HIS A 118 -0.86 -7.51 11.89
C HIS A 118 -2.38 -7.54 11.99
N LEU A 119 -3.06 -8.18 11.03
CA LEU A 119 -4.51 -8.37 11.05
C LEU A 119 -4.93 -9.38 12.12
N LEU A 120 -4.24 -10.52 12.22
CA LEU A 120 -4.51 -11.54 13.26
C LEU A 120 -4.29 -10.97 14.67
N ALA A 121 -3.17 -10.30 14.92
CA ALA A 121 -2.93 -9.66 16.22
C ALA A 121 -3.97 -8.57 16.51
N GLY A 122 -4.46 -7.86 15.49
CA GLY A 122 -5.52 -6.87 15.63
C GLY A 122 -6.86 -7.48 16.01
N TRP A 123 -7.23 -8.58 15.38
CA TRP A 123 -8.43 -9.33 15.71
C TRP A 123 -8.38 -9.89 17.14
N LEU A 124 -7.26 -10.51 17.54
CA LEU A 124 -7.08 -11.00 18.90
C LEU A 124 -7.24 -9.91 19.97
N ALA A 125 -6.62 -8.74 19.73
CA ALA A 125 -6.75 -7.61 20.65
C ALA A 125 -8.20 -7.11 20.73
N ARG A 126 -8.92 -7.10 19.59
CA ARG A 126 -10.34 -6.75 19.54
C ARG A 126 -11.23 -7.74 20.32
N GLU A 127 -10.90 -9.03 20.27
CA GLU A 127 -11.55 -10.08 21.04
C GLU A 127 -11.21 -10.03 22.55
N GLY A 128 -10.37 -9.08 22.97
CA GLY A 128 -9.98 -8.91 24.36
C GLY A 128 -8.87 -9.85 24.83
N CYS A 129 -8.28 -10.65 23.94
CA CYS A 129 -7.16 -11.51 24.28
C CYS A 129 -5.98 -10.68 24.80
N GLN A 130 -5.32 -11.16 25.85
CA GLN A 130 -4.12 -10.54 26.42
C GLN A 130 -2.88 -11.42 26.18
N SER A 131 -3.09 -12.68 25.83
CA SER A 131 -2.03 -13.68 25.70
C SER A 131 -2.29 -14.65 24.56
N VAL A 132 -1.22 -15.12 23.91
CA VAL A 132 -1.31 -15.95 22.71
C VAL A 132 -0.20 -16.98 22.63
N ALA A 133 -0.55 -18.21 22.26
CA ALA A 133 0.39 -19.26 21.87
C ALA A 133 0.50 -19.27 20.35
N VAL A 134 1.74 -19.24 19.85
CA VAL A 134 2.04 -19.20 18.42
C VAL A 134 2.65 -20.54 18.02
N PHE A 135 2.03 -21.18 17.04
CA PHE A 135 2.56 -22.36 16.38
C PHE A 135 2.90 -21.99 14.94
N ARG A 136 4.10 -22.33 14.50
CA ARG A 136 4.60 -22.01 13.16
C ARG A 136 5.36 -23.18 12.59
N GLU A 137 5.40 -23.30 11.26
CA GLU A 137 6.19 -24.37 10.65
C GLU A 137 7.70 -24.13 10.78
N THR A 138 8.51 -25.18 10.77
CA THR A 138 9.97 -25.05 10.67
C THR A 138 10.33 -24.64 9.24
N GLY A 139 11.19 -23.63 9.11
CA GLY A 139 11.69 -23.14 7.82
C GLY A 139 11.56 -21.63 7.68
N LEU A 140 11.93 -21.15 6.49
CA LEU A 140 12.07 -19.72 6.19
C LEU A 140 10.75 -18.95 6.38
N ILE A 141 9.64 -19.55 5.97
CA ILE A 141 8.29 -18.98 6.11
C ILE A 141 7.89 -18.84 7.58
N GLY A 142 8.07 -19.91 8.36
CA GLY A 142 7.76 -19.86 9.79
C GLY A 142 8.65 -18.87 10.53
N GLU A 143 9.95 -18.79 10.23
CA GLU A 143 10.84 -17.78 10.81
C GLU A 143 10.35 -16.34 10.54
N GLU A 144 9.94 -16.04 9.31
CA GLU A 144 9.42 -14.72 8.95
C GLU A 144 8.11 -14.40 9.68
N PHE A 145 7.16 -15.33 9.67
CA PHE A 145 5.90 -15.21 10.42
C PHE A 145 6.15 -14.99 11.91
N GLY A 146 7.03 -15.78 12.53
CA GLY A 146 7.34 -15.68 13.96
C GLY A 146 7.97 -14.35 14.33
N ALA A 147 8.89 -13.84 13.50
CA ALA A 147 9.51 -12.54 13.69
C ALA A 147 8.48 -11.39 13.56
N ALA A 148 7.67 -11.42 12.50
CA ALA A 148 6.66 -10.39 12.24
C ALA A 148 5.55 -10.41 13.31
N PHE A 149 5.06 -11.59 13.71
CA PHE A 149 4.01 -11.71 14.72
C PHE A 149 4.46 -11.18 16.08
N LYS A 150 5.72 -11.37 16.49
CA LYS A 150 6.26 -10.78 17.73
C LYS A 150 6.19 -9.26 17.73
N ILE A 151 6.47 -8.62 16.58
CA ILE A 151 6.36 -7.17 16.41
C ILE A 151 4.88 -6.75 16.51
N ALA A 152 4.00 -7.44 15.78
CA ALA A 152 2.56 -7.19 15.80
C ALA A 152 1.96 -7.35 17.21
N ALA A 153 2.26 -8.45 17.90
CA ALA A 153 1.80 -8.76 19.24
C ALA A 153 2.25 -7.70 20.25
N ARG A 154 3.54 -7.31 20.23
CA ARG A 154 4.08 -6.25 21.10
C ARG A 154 3.33 -4.93 20.93
N ARG A 155 3.02 -4.53 19.69
CA ARG A 155 2.24 -3.31 19.42
C ARG A 155 0.80 -3.37 19.93
N ARG A 156 0.27 -4.57 20.16
CA ARG A 156 -1.10 -4.78 20.67
C ARG A 156 -1.15 -5.13 22.16
N GLY A 157 -0.01 -5.15 22.85
CA GLY A 157 0.07 -5.60 24.23
C GLY A 157 -0.23 -7.09 24.42
N LEU A 158 -0.15 -7.89 23.35
CA LEU A 158 -0.34 -9.34 23.41
C LEU A 158 0.92 -10.02 23.93
N ARG A 159 0.81 -10.74 25.04
CA ARG A 159 1.90 -11.54 25.60
C ARG A 159 1.99 -12.91 24.91
N VAL A 160 3.08 -13.16 24.20
CA VAL A 160 3.35 -14.47 23.62
C VAL A 160 3.72 -15.44 24.75
N THR A 161 2.86 -16.43 25.02
CA THR A 161 3.06 -17.42 26.09
C THR A 161 3.95 -18.57 25.63
N VAL A 162 3.82 -18.92 24.35
CA VAL A 162 4.54 -19.99 23.68
C VAL A 162 4.81 -19.55 22.23
N ASP A 163 6.00 -19.84 21.74
CA ASP A 163 6.38 -19.77 20.32
C ASP A 163 7.02 -21.11 19.96
N HIS A 164 6.31 -21.92 19.18
CA HIS A 164 6.71 -23.29 18.89
C HIS A 164 6.77 -23.58 17.39
N GLU A 165 7.86 -24.21 16.98
CA GLU A 165 8.07 -24.68 15.62
C GLU A 165 7.59 -26.13 15.46
N VAL A 166 6.81 -26.37 14.42
CA VAL A 166 6.28 -27.68 14.05
C VAL A 166 6.90 -28.10 12.71
N GLY A 167 7.51 -29.28 12.68
CA GLY A 167 8.15 -29.80 11.47
C GLY A 167 7.17 -30.00 10.31
N LEU A 168 7.62 -29.69 9.10
CA LEU A 168 6.88 -29.95 7.86
C LEU A 168 6.51 -31.43 7.77
N PHE A 169 5.25 -31.71 7.41
CA PHE A 169 4.70 -33.07 7.30
C PHE A 169 4.87 -33.96 8.55
N ASN A 170 4.90 -33.34 9.74
CA ASN A 170 4.70 -34.02 11.03
C ASN A 170 5.82 -34.98 11.45
N THR A 171 7.08 -34.64 11.19
CA THR A 171 8.19 -35.58 11.40
C THR A 171 8.93 -35.48 12.74
N TYR A 172 8.77 -34.46 13.60
CA TYR A 172 9.75 -34.29 14.70
C TYR A 172 9.33 -33.80 16.12
N ALA A 173 8.07 -33.46 16.47
CA ALA A 173 7.75 -33.15 17.88
C ALA A 173 6.27 -33.38 18.30
N PRO A 174 6.00 -33.87 19.53
CA PRO A 174 4.65 -33.90 20.09
C PRO A 174 4.18 -32.48 20.41
N VAL A 175 3.00 -32.11 19.90
CA VAL A 175 2.37 -30.79 20.10
C VAL A 175 1.72 -30.66 21.50
N GLU A 176 1.29 -31.78 22.09
CA GLU A 176 0.61 -31.83 23.39
C GLU A 176 1.39 -31.18 24.56
N PRO A 177 2.69 -31.46 24.81
CA PRO A 177 3.41 -30.84 25.92
C PRO A 177 3.49 -29.31 25.81
N VAL A 178 3.53 -28.81 24.57
CA VAL A 178 3.57 -27.39 24.25
C VAL A 178 2.21 -26.75 24.52
N LEU A 179 1.13 -27.42 24.09
CA LEU A 179 -0.24 -27.02 24.43
C LEU A 179 -0.49 -27.04 25.94
N ALA A 180 0.04 -28.02 26.66
CA ALA A 180 -0.05 -28.10 28.12
C ALA A 180 0.63 -26.91 28.79
N THR A 181 1.77 -26.47 28.25
CA THR A 181 2.48 -25.27 28.70
C THR A 181 1.65 -24.01 28.44
N ALA A 182 1.06 -23.88 27.25
CA ALA A 182 0.17 -22.77 26.91
C ALA A 182 -1.08 -22.72 27.81
N HIS A 183 -1.71 -23.87 28.05
CA HIS A 183 -2.87 -23.98 28.93
C HIS A 183 -2.53 -23.61 30.38
N ALA A 184 -1.44 -24.14 30.92
CA ALA A 184 -0.97 -23.81 32.27
C ALA A 184 -0.62 -22.32 32.45
N ALA A 185 -0.19 -21.66 31.36
CA ALA A 185 0.06 -20.22 31.34
C ALA A 185 -1.22 -19.36 31.26
N GLY A 186 -2.40 -19.99 31.18
CA GLY A 186 -3.69 -19.30 31.05
C GLY A 186 -3.83 -18.57 29.70
N THR A 187 -3.37 -19.20 28.62
CA THR A 187 -3.36 -18.57 27.28
C THR A 187 -4.78 -18.35 26.74
N ASP A 188 -5.06 -17.14 26.26
CA ASP A 188 -6.37 -16.74 25.72
C ASP A 188 -6.60 -17.19 24.27
N ALA A 189 -5.53 -17.33 23.49
CA ALA A 189 -5.60 -17.61 22.06
C ALA A 189 -4.50 -18.54 21.54
N VAL A 190 -4.81 -19.30 20.50
CA VAL A 190 -3.85 -20.10 19.73
C VAL A 190 -3.86 -19.61 18.28
N VAL A 191 -2.68 -19.25 17.78
CA VAL A 191 -2.48 -18.85 16.38
C VAL A 191 -1.59 -19.87 15.69
N VAL A 192 -2.00 -20.30 14.50
CA VAL A 192 -1.24 -21.21 13.64
C VAL A 192 -0.81 -20.50 12.35
N LEU A 193 0.50 -20.35 12.16
CA LEU A 193 1.13 -19.63 11.05
C LEU A 193 1.93 -20.62 10.18
N THR A 194 1.34 -21.12 9.10
CA THR A 194 1.92 -22.19 8.26
C THR A 194 1.63 -21.95 6.78
N ALA A 195 2.39 -22.58 5.88
CA ALA A 195 2.11 -22.60 4.44
C ALA A 195 1.85 -24.00 3.88
N TYR A 196 2.47 -25.06 4.42
CA TYR A 196 2.58 -26.33 3.68
C TYR A 196 2.14 -27.62 4.42
N GLY A 197 1.28 -27.50 5.43
CA GLY A 197 0.57 -28.65 6.01
C GLY A 197 0.89 -28.96 7.48
N ALA A 198 1.61 -28.08 8.18
CA ALA A 198 1.80 -28.21 9.63
C ALA A 198 0.51 -27.95 10.43
N PHE A 199 -0.54 -27.40 9.81
CA PHE A 199 -1.83 -27.11 10.45
C PHE A 199 -2.56 -28.37 10.97
N ALA A 200 -2.81 -29.37 10.11
CA ALA A 200 -3.61 -30.54 10.44
C ALA A 200 -3.19 -31.30 11.73
N PRO A 201 -1.88 -31.58 11.98
CA PRO A 201 -1.48 -32.23 13.22
C PRO A 201 -1.71 -31.35 14.46
N ILE A 202 -1.54 -30.02 14.35
CA ILE A 202 -1.81 -29.08 15.44
C ILE A 202 -3.30 -29.06 15.74
N GLN A 203 -4.13 -28.90 14.71
CA GLN A 203 -5.59 -28.84 14.83
C GLN A 203 -6.16 -30.10 15.50
N ARG A 204 -5.71 -31.29 15.08
CA ARG A 204 -6.16 -32.55 15.67
C ARG A 204 -5.83 -32.65 17.15
N GLU A 205 -4.60 -32.28 17.52
CA GLU A 205 -4.15 -32.34 18.92
C GLU A 205 -4.86 -31.28 19.76
N LEU A 206 -5.00 -30.06 19.22
CA LEU A 206 -5.68 -28.95 19.86
C LEU A 206 -7.15 -29.28 20.15
N SER A 207 -7.86 -29.87 19.18
CA SER A 207 -9.26 -30.29 19.34
C SER A 207 -9.42 -31.30 20.48
N ARG A 208 -8.51 -32.28 20.57
CA ARG A 208 -8.49 -33.29 21.63
C ARG A 208 -8.28 -32.64 23.01
N VAL A 209 -7.25 -31.79 23.15
CA VAL A 209 -6.90 -31.22 24.45
C VAL A 209 -7.87 -30.13 24.90
N MET A 210 -8.50 -29.38 23.99
CA MET A 210 -9.56 -28.42 24.33
C MET A 210 -10.74 -29.14 25.01
N ALA A 211 -11.14 -30.30 24.48
CA ALA A 211 -12.18 -31.13 25.08
C ALA A 211 -11.74 -31.75 26.42
N GLU A 212 -10.55 -32.33 26.48
CA GLU A 212 -10.05 -33.00 27.69
C GLU A 212 -9.73 -32.04 28.85
N TRP A 213 -9.21 -30.85 28.54
CA TRP A 213 -8.78 -29.87 29.54
C TRP A 213 -9.81 -28.76 29.79
N ASN A 214 -10.97 -28.82 29.11
CA ASN A 214 -11.99 -27.77 29.15
C ASN A 214 -11.40 -26.38 28.88
N TRP A 215 -10.56 -26.29 27.85
CA TRP A 215 -9.87 -25.08 27.43
C TRP A 215 -10.51 -24.52 26.17
N HIS A 216 -10.90 -23.25 26.20
CA HIS A 216 -11.64 -22.58 25.11
C HIS A 216 -10.90 -21.35 24.57
N PRO A 217 -9.68 -21.51 24.02
CA PRO A 217 -8.94 -20.39 23.46
C PRO A 217 -9.62 -19.88 22.18
N ARG A 218 -9.38 -18.61 21.83
CA ARG A 218 -9.63 -18.12 20.46
C ARG A 218 -8.67 -18.80 19.50
N LEU A 219 -9.18 -19.23 18.34
CA LEU A 219 -8.42 -19.98 17.35
C LEU A 219 -8.25 -19.15 16.09
N ALA A 220 -7.00 -18.96 15.66
CA ALA A 220 -6.68 -18.17 14.48
C ALA A 220 -5.69 -18.87 13.54
N GLN A 221 -5.87 -18.71 12.24
CA GLN A 221 -4.98 -19.20 11.19
C GLN A 221 -4.66 -18.10 10.16
N ASN A 222 -3.47 -18.18 9.57
CA ASN A 222 -3.05 -17.33 8.45
C ASN A 222 -3.73 -17.75 7.11
N MET A 223 -3.23 -17.26 5.97
CA MET A 223 -3.82 -17.45 4.62
C MET A 223 -4.02 -18.91 4.16
N THR A 224 -3.47 -19.89 4.90
CA THR A 224 -3.73 -21.31 4.63
C THR A 224 -5.20 -21.71 4.84
N TRP A 225 -6.08 -20.80 5.29
CA TRP A 225 -7.54 -20.92 5.19
C TRP A 225 -8.01 -21.22 3.77
N VAL A 226 -7.25 -20.80 2.75
CA VAL A 226 -7.53 -21.14 1.34
C VAL A 226 -7.66 -22.65 1.11
N GLY A 227 -7.12 -23.48 2.02
CA GLY A 227 -7.34 -24.92 1.97
C GLY A 227 -8.81 -25.32 2.12
N LEU A 228 -9.58 -24.58 2.92
CA LEU A 228 -11.02 -24.76 3.07
C LEU A 228 -11.78 -24.21 1.85
N THR A 229 -11.47 -22.98 1.42
CA THR A 229 -12.25 -22.27 0.38
C THR A 229 -11.92 -22.72 -1.04
N ALA A 230 -10.67 -23.10 -1.34
CA ALA A 230 -10.29 -23.63 -2.65
C ALA A 230 -10.41 -25.16 -2.71
N PHE A 231 -9.63 -25.89 -1.90
CA PHE A 231 -9.57 -27.35 -2.04
C PHE A 231 -10.85 -28.07 -1.59
N GLY A 232 -11.56 -27.51 -0.60
CA GLY A 232 -12.89 -27.99 -0.21
C GLY A 232 -13.97 -27.71 -1.26
N ALA A 233 -13.80 -26.67 -2.10
CA ALA A 233 -14.76 -26.30 -3.14
C ALA A 233 -14.58 -27.10 -4.43
N THR A 234 -13.36 -27.56 -4.75
CA THR A 234 -13.08 -28.34 -5.97
C THR A 234 -13.43 -29.82 -5.85
N GLY A 235 -13.81 -30.30 -4.67
CA GLY A 235 -14.10 -31.72 -4.42
C GLY A 235 -12.85 -32.59 -4.30
N ASP A 236 -11.66 -31.98 -4.24
CA ASP A 236 -10.39 -32.68 -4.02
C ASP A 236 -10.28 -33.23 -2.58
N TYR A 237 -11.11 -32.73 -1.65
CA TYR A 237 -11.16 -33.09 -0.24
C TYR A 237 -12.61 -33.18 0.28
N ASP A 238 -12.79 -33.90 1.40
CA ASP A 238 -14.08 -33.99 2.10
C ASP A 238 -14.42 -32.65 2.78
N ARG A 239 -15.33 -31.89 2.17
CA ARG A 239 -15.72 -30.56 2.61
C ARG A 239 -16.39 -30.55 3.99
N ASP A 240 -17.24 -31.53 4.28
CA ASP A 240 -17.97 -31.57 5.55
C ASP A 240 -17.02 -31.85 6.70
N ALA A 241 -16.07 -32.77 6.50
CA ALA A 241 -15.01 -33.04 7.47
C ALA A 241 -14.10 -31.81 7.69
N LEU A 242 -13.81 -31.03 6.64
CA LEU A 242 -13.07 -29.78 6.76
C LEU A 242 -13.86 -28.74 7.58
N LEU A 243 -15.13 -28.52 7.27
CA LEU A 243 -15.98 -27.57 8.01
C LEU A 243 -16.06 -27.93 9.49
N GLU A 244 -16.28 -29.21 9.81
CA GLU A 244 -16.31 -29.68 11.20
C GLU A 244 -14.98 -29.40 11.93
N ALA A 245 -13.85 -29.63 11.28
CA ALA A 245 -12.54 -29.38 11.87
C ALA A 245 -12.27 -27.89 12.12
N TYR A 246 -12.84 -27.02 11.30
CA TYR A 246 -12.67 -25.57 11.33
C TYR A 246 -13.72 -24.83 12.18
N GLU A 247 -14.69 -25.53 12.76
CA GLU A 247 -15.73 -24.93 13.61
C GLU A 247 -15.11 -24.09 14.75
N GLY A 248 -15.51 -22.82 14.86
CA GLY A 248 -14.99 -21.89 15.86
C GLY A 248 -13.60 -21.30 15.56
N TRP A 249 -12.98 -21.64 14.43
CA TRP A 249 -11.75 -21.00 13.95
C TRP A 249 -12.04 -19.72 13.18
N VAL A 250 -11.10 -18.78 13.26
CA VAL A 250 -10.99 -17.63 12.36
C VAL A 250 -9.75 -17.78 11.50
N GLY A 251 -9.83 -17.42 10.22
CA GLY A 251 -8.68 -17.41 9.33
C GLY A 251 -8.68 -16.23 8.37
N LEU A 252 -7.60 -16.13 7.60
CA LEU A 252 -7.43 -15.12 6.58
C LEU A 252 -7.65 -15.71 5.18
N ASP A 253 -8.33 -14.97 4.32
CA ASP A 253 -8.52 -15.30 2.91
C ASP A 253 -8.40 -14.01 2.07
N GLN A 254 -8.46 -14.11 0.75
CA GLN A 254 -8.38 -13.00 -0.19
C GLN A 254 -9.64 -12.83 -1.05
N ILE A 255 -10.68 -13.65 -0.86
CA ILE A 255 -11.94 -13.52 -1.58
C ILE A 255 -13.00 -12.79 -0.75
N HIS A 256 -13.76 -11.94 -1.43
CA HIS A 256 -14.83 -11.15 -0.82
C HIS A 256 -16.10 -11.21 -1.67
N GLU A 257 -17.22 -11.61 -1.08
CA GLU A 257 -18.50 -11.81 -1.79
C GLU A 257 -19.00 -10.51 -2.43
N GLY A 258 -18.80 -9.38 -1.74
CA GLY A 258 -19.15 -8.05 -2.24
C GLY A 258 -18.25 -7.48 -3.34
N ASN A 259 -17.12 -8.13 -3.70
CA ASN A 259 -16.29 -7.66 -4.81
C ASN A 259 -17.01 -7.93 -6.14
N THR A 260 -17.70 -6.92 -6.65
CA THR A 260 -18.50 -7.02 -7.87
C THR A 260 -17.65 -7.33 -9.10
N HIS A 261 -16.41 -6.84 -9.16
CA HIS A 261 -15.51 -7.17 -10.26
C HIS A 261 -15.23 -8.69 -10.32
N PHE A 262 -14.95 -9.31 -9.18
CA PHE A 262 -14.73 -10.75 -9.14
C PHE A 262 -16.02 -11.53 -9.48
N GLN A 263 -17.19 -11.08 -9.02
CA GLN A 263 -18.46 -11.71 -9.39
C GLN A 263 -18.70 -11.65 -10.91
N ASP A 264 -18.44 -10.52 -11.55
CA ASP A 264 -18.56 -10.35 -13.00
C ASP A 264 -17.56 -11.24 -13.76
N VAL A 265 -16.34 -11.38 -13.25
CA VAL A 265 -15.34 -12.31 -13.78
C VAL A 265 -15.83 -13.75 -13.69
N LEU A 266 -16.43 -14.14 -12.56
CA LEU A 266 -16.97 -15.49 -12.36
C LEU A 266 -18.15 -15.79 -13.28
N ASP A 267 -19.01 -14.81 -13.58
CA ASP A 267 -20.10 -14.95 -14.57
C ASP A 267 -19.53 -15.27 -15.96
N ARG A 268 -18.48 -14.55 -16.37
CA ARG A 268 -17.79 -14.77 -17.66
C ARG A 268 -17.04 -16.09 -17.67
N PHE A 269 -16.38 -16.43 -16.57
CA PHE A 269 -15.69 -17.70 -16.38
C PHE A 269 -16.65 -18.88 -16.50
N GLU A 270 -17.81 -18.82 -15.84
CA GLU A 270 -18.85 -19.85 -15.92
C GLU A 270 -19.39 -19.99 -17.33
N LYS A 271 -19.62 -18.88 -18.04
CA LYS A 271 -20.02 -18.89 -19.44
C LYS A 271 -18.97 -19.54 -20.35
N ARG A 272 -17.68 -19.33 -20.09
CA ARG A 272 -16.56 -19.81 -20.93
C ARG A 272 -16.19 -21.27 -20.65
N TYR A 273 -16.18 -21.68 -19.38
CA TYR A 273 -15.64 -22.96 -18.92
C TYR A 273 -16.69 -23.88 -18.27
N GLY A 274 -17.94 -23.43 -18.09
CA GLY A 274 -19.05 -24.23 -17.58
C GLY A 274 -19.04 -24.48 -16.07
N ARG A 275 -18.31 -23.67 -15.30
CA ARG A 275 -18.10 -23.82 -13.85
C ARG A 275 -17.80 -22.47 -13.19
N ARG A 276 -18.16 -22.31 -11.92
CA ARG A 276 -18.04 -21.02 -11.19
C ARG A 276 -17.18 -21.15 -9.92
N PRO A 277 -15.84 -21.16 -10.03
CA PRO A 277 -14.96 -21.40 -8.88
C PRO A 277 -14.72 -20.15 -8.04
N PHE A 278 -15.49 -19.99 -6.95
CA PHE A 278 -15.32 -18.89 -5.99
C PHE A 278 -14.18 -19.20 -4.98
N HIS A 279 -12.94 -18.99 -5.39
CA HIS A 279 -11.76 -19.09 -4.51
C HIS A 279 -10.56 -18.27 -5.01
N ALA A 280 -9.58 -18.02 -4.12
CA ALA A 280 -8.47 -17.11 -4.38
C ALA A 280 -7.63 -17.47 -5.62
N TYR A 281 -7.43 -18.75 -5.96
CA TYR A 281 -6.61 -19.12 -7.13
C TYR A 281 -7.22 -18.74 -8.49
N THR A 282 -8.55 -18.74 -8.62
CA THR A 282 -9.23 -18.24 -9.83
C THR A 282 -9.02 -16.73 -9.95
N ALA A 283 -9.22 -16.01 -8.84
CA ALA A 283 -9.01 -14.58 -8.75
C ALA A 283 -7.56 -14.20 -9.09
N LEU A 284 -6.58 -14.86 -8.45
CA LEU A 284 -5.16 -14.69 -8.74
C LEU A 284 -4.83 -14.97 -10.20
N GLY A 285 -5.37 -16.05 -10.78
CA GLY A 285 -5.16 -16.40 -12.19
C GLY A 285 -5.63 -15.28 -13.12
N TYR A 286 -6.87 -14.82 -12.93
CA TYR A 286 -7.41 -13.71 -13.70
C TYR A 286 -6.60 -12.42 -13.50
N ASP A 287 -6.25 -12.06 -12.27
CA ASP A 287 -5.49 -10.84 -11.96
C ASP A 287 -4.10 -10.84 -12.64
N HIS A 288 -3.41 -11.99 -12.65
CA HIS A 288 -2.15 -12.13 -13.41
C HIS A 288 -2.38 -11.95 -14.91
N GLY A 289 -3.41 -12.59 -15.47
CA GLY A 289 -3.77 -12.45 -16.88
C GLY A 289 -4.14 -11.01 -17.26
N ALA A 290 -4.89 -10.32 -16.40
CA ALA A 290 -5.32 -8.94 -16.59
C ALA A 290 -4.13 -7.98 -16.57
N VAL A 291 -3.17 -8.17 -15.66
CA VAL A 291 -1.92 -7.41 -15.66
C VAL A 291 -1.14 -7.65 -16.95
N VAL A 292 -0.98 -8.90 -17.37
CA VAL A 292 -0.28 -9.23 -18.63
C VAL A 292 -0.97 -8.56 -19.81
N ALA A 293 -2.28 -8.75 -19.97
CA ALA A 293 -3.07 -8.14 -21.03
C ALA A 293 -2.92 -6.60 -21.04
N HIS A 294 -3.01 -5.98 -19.87
CA HIS A 294 -2.83 -4.54 -19.71
C HIS A 294 -1.45 -4.04 -20.16
N VAL A 295 -0.39 -4.78 -19.84
CA VAL A 295 0.98 -4.45 -20.29
C VAL A 295 1.13 -4.67 -21.80
N LEU A 296 0.57 -5.76 -22.34
CA LEU A 296 0.67 -6.08 -23.75
C LEU A 296 -0.02 -5.04 -24.65
N ALA A 297 -1.14 -4.46 -24.20
CA ALA A 297 -1.91 -3.46 -24.96
C ALA A 297 -1.11 -2.20 -25.34
N ASP A 298 -0.12 -1.81 -24.52
CA ASP A 298 0.78 -0.67 -24.79
C ASP A 298 2.27 -1.08 -24.74
N LEU A 299 2.57 -2.32 -25.14
CA LEU A 299 3.92 -2.85 -25.06
C LEU A 299 4.84 -2.16 -26.08
N ARG A 300 5.86 -1.47 -25.56
CA ARG A 300 6.83 -0.70 -26.35
C ARG A 300 8.23 -0.75 -25.70
N PRO A 301 9.27 -1.31 -26.37
CA PRO A 301 9.19 -2.30 -27.46
C PRO A 301 8.71 -3.68 -26.95
N PRO A 302 8.41 -4.65 -27.83
CA PRO A 302 8.09 -6.03 -27.44
C PRO A 302 9.34 -6.76 -26.96
N SER A 303 9.74 -6.47 -25.72
CA SER A 303 10.91 -7.04 -25.07
C SER A 303 10.68 -7.12 -23.56
N PRO A 304 11.52 -7.87 -22.81
CA PRO A 304 11.45 -7.90 -21.36
C PRO A 304 11.56 -6.50 -20.71
N ALA A 305 12.41 -5.63 -21.24
CA ALA A 305 12.55 -4.26 -20.76
C ALA A 305 11.29 -3.41 -21.04
N GLY A 306 10.67 -3.58 -22.21
CA GLY A 306 9.41 -2.93 -22.52
C GLY A 306 8.26 -3.44 -21.66
N PHE A 307 8.25 -4.74 -21.34
CA PHE A 307 7.29 -5.34 -20.44
C PHE A 307 7.44 -4.81 -19.02
N LYS A 308 8.68 -4.71 -18.50
CA LYS A 308 8.97 -4.05 -17.21
C LYS A 308 8.44 -2.62 -17.19
N ALA A 309 8.75 -1.83 -18.21
CA ALA A 309 8.31 -0.45 -18.30
C ALA A 309 6.77 -0.35 -18.34
N GLY A 310 6.10 -1.32 -18.97
CA GLY A 310 4.64 -1.42 -18.97
C GLY A 310 4.06 -1.78 -17.60
N LEU A 311 4.68 -2.72 -16.88
CA LEU A 311 4.31 -3.05 -15.49
C LEU A 311 4.35 -1.80 -14.62
N GLU A 312 5.43 -1.03 -14.70
CA GLU A 312 5.61 0.20 -13.90
C GLU A 312 4.60 1.32 -14.23
N ARG A 313 3.77 1.16 -15.26
CA ARG A 313 2.65 2.05 -15.63
C ARG A 313 1.26 1.50 -15.28
N VAL A 314 1.15 0.29 -14.73
CA VAL A 314 -0.12 -0.27 -14.25
C VAL A 314 -0.59 0.55 -13.05
N ARG A 315 -1.78 1.13 -13.14
CA ARG A 315 -2.44 1.89 -12.07
C ARG A 315 -3.92 1.56 -12.03
N TYR A 316 -4.45 1.38 -10.82
CA TYR A 316 -5.88 1.22 -10.56
C TYR A 316 -6.56 0.15 -11.43
N LEU A 317 -5.84 -0.91 -11.80
CA LEU A 317 -6.45 -2.04 -12.49
C LEU A 317 -7.34 -2.78 -11.47
N PRO A 318 -8.64 -3.01 -11.73
CA PRO A 318 -9.52 -3.71 -10.78
C PRO A 318 -8.95 -5.08 -10.40
N ALA A 319 -8.95 -5.41 -9.11
CA ALA A 319 -8.53 -6.71 -8.61
C ALA A 319 -9.74 -7.61 -8.35
N CYS A 320 -9.62 -8.89 -8.74
CA CYS A 320 -10.53 -9.93 -8.25
C CYS A 320 -10.26 -10.25 -6.78
N ILE A 321 -9.00 -10.15 -6.38
CA ILE A 321 -8.57 -10.30 -4.99
C ILE A 321 -9.00 -9.09 -4.15
N GLY A 322 -9.47 -9.36 -2.94
CA GLY A 322 -9.75 -8.36 -1.91
C GLY A 322 -11.19 -7.88 -1.85
N ALA A 323 -11.42 -6.99 -0.88
CA ALA A 323 -12.69 -6.28 -0.70
C ALA A 323 -12.95 -5.28 -1.84
N PRO A 324 -14.19 -4.77 -1.99
CA PRO A 324 -14.52 -3.73 -2.96
C PRO A 324 -13.55 -2.55 -2.89
N GLY A 325 -13.15 -2.05 -4.05
CA GLY A 325 -12.16 -0.98 -4.15
C GLY A 325 -10.70 -1.46 -4.24
N THR A 326 -10.40 -2.73 -3.96
CA THR A 326 -9.04 -3.26 -4.16
C THR A 326 -8.61 -3.18 -5.62
N VAL A 327 -7.39 -2.68 -5.85
CA VAL A 327 -6.81 -2.50 -7.18
C VAL A 327 -5.39 -3.04 -7.26
N ILE A 328 -4.90 -3.20 -8.49
CA ILE A 328 -3.54 -3.55 -8.82
C ILE A 328 -2.84 -2.30 -9.37
N SER A 329 -1.74 -1.91 -8.72
CA SER A 329 -0.84 -0.83 -9.16
C SER A 329 0.60 -1.26 -8.91
N PHE A 330 1.46 -0.99 -9.88
CA PHE A 330 2.92 -1.15 -9.74
C PHE A 330 3.61 0.19 -9.98
N GLY A 331 4.92 0.27 -9.84
CA GLY A 331 5.70 1.46 -10.20
C GLY A 331 7.19 1.20 -10.04
N PRO A 332 8.05 2.14 -10.45
CA PRO A 332 9.45 2.11 -10.08
C PRO A 332 9.56 2.07 -8.55
N HIS A 333 10.25 1.04 -8.03
CA HIS A 333 10.29 0.72 -6.59
C HIS A 333 8.89 0.62 -5.94
N ASP A 334 7.91 0.03 -6.63
CA ASP A 334 6.61 -0.35 -6.09
C ASP A 334 6.16 -1.68 -6.73
N ASN A 335 6.82 -2.76 -6.31
CA ASN A 335 6.71 -4.07 -6.97
C ASN A 335 5.63 -5.00 -6.39
N ARG A 336 4.85 -4.54 -5.40
CA ARG A 336 3.72 -5.30 -4.83
C ARG A 336 2.40 -4.75 -5.36
N GLY A 337 1.69 -5.56 -6.13
CA GLY A 337 0.58 -5.08 -6.96
C GLY A 337 -0.67 -4.66 -6.18
N TYR A 338 -1.10 -5.46 -5.20
CA TYR A 338 -2.37 -5.21 -4.50
C TYR A 338 -2.32 -3.96 -3.63
N LYS A 339 -3.26 -3.04 -3.87
CA LYS A 339 -3.55 -1.84 -3.07
C LYS A 339 -4.98 -1.89 -2.58
N GLY A 340 -5.20 -1.59 -1.31
CA GLY A 340 -6.52 -1.72 -0.65
C GLY A 340 -6.61 -2.96 0.23
N GLU A 341 -7.82 -3.28 0.67
CA GLU A 341 -8.07 -4.38 1.61
C GLU A 341 -8.05 -5.75 0.92
N TYR A 342 -6.86 -6.20 0.54
CA TYR A 342 -6.65 -7.44 -0.21
C TYR A 342 -6.66 -8.72 0.65
N ILE A 343 -6.84 -8.59 1.96
CA ILE A 343 -6.95 -9.68 2.94
C ILE A 343 -8.24 -9.48 3.74
N THR A 344 -9.03 -10.54 3.82
CA THR A 344 -10.30 -10.64 4.54
C THR A 344 -10.21 -11.66 5.68
N LEU A 345 -11.10 -11.55 6.66
CA LEU A 345 -11.22 -12.53 7.74
C LEU A 345 -12.45 -13.41 7.50
N ARG A 346 -12.33 -14.70 7.80
CA ARG A 346 -13.39 -15.68 7.64
C ARG A 346 -13.48 -16.58 8.88
N THR A 347 -14.63 -17.19 9.09
CA THR A 347 -14.91 -18.09 10.21
C THR A 347 -15.77 -19.25 9.73
N VAL A 348 -15.71 -20.38 10.45
CA VAL A 348 -16.75 -21.40 10.37
C VAL A 348 -17.61 -21.36 11.63
N GLY A 349 -18.93 -21.27 11.43
CA GLY A 349 -19.93 -21.29 12.49
C GLY A 349 -21.16 -22.05 12.05
N ASP A 350 -21.65 -22.96 12.90
CA ASP A 350 -22.77 -23.87 12.60
C ASP A 350 -22.57 -24.67 11.31
N GLY A 351 -21.31 -25.07 11.04
CA GLY A 351 -20.92 -25.78 9.82
C GLY A 351 -20.94 -24.93 8.55
N VAL A 352 -21.08 -23.60 8.67
CA VAL A 352 -21.09 -22.68 7.53
C VAL A 352 -19.84 -21.81 7.56
N GLU A 353 -19.11 -21.83 6.46
CA GLU A 353 -18.00 -20.94 6.19
C GLU A 353 -18.53 -19.57 5.74
N GLN A 354 -18.08 -18.50 6.39
CA GLN A 354 -18.53 -17.15 6.10
C GLN A 354 -17.47 -16.10 6.41
N ARG A 355 -17.51 -14.99 5.66
CA ARG A 355 -16.68 -13.82 5.93
C ARG A 355 -17.12 -13.13 7.23
N LEU A 356 -16.16 -12.63 8.00
CA LEU A 356 -16.42 -11.67 9.08
C LEU A 356 -16.60 -10.27 8.49
N GLU A 357 -17.63 -9.56 8.94
CA GLU A 357 -17.87 -8.15 8.58
C GLU A 357 -16.91 -7.22 9.34
N LEU A 358 -15.61 -7.37 9.07
CA LEU A 358 -14.52 -6.58 9.62
C LEU A 358 -13.56 -6.18 8.50
N GLY A 359 -13.26 -4.89 8.40
CA GLY A 359 -12.24 -4.34 7.50
C GLY A 359 -10.91 -4.08 8.21
N TRP A 360 -9.92 -3.60 7.47
CA TRP A 360 -8.63 -3.22 8.05
C TRP A 360 -8.78 -2.08 9.05
N ALA A 361 -9.68 -1.14 8.77
CA ALA A 361 -10.01 -0.03 9.68
C ALA A 361 -10.50 -0.50 11.06
N ASP A 362 -11.17 -1.65 11.15
CA ASP A 362 -11.67 -2.21 12.42
C ASP A 362 -10.59 -2.90 13.24
N LEU A 363 -9.57 -3.40 12.54
CA LEU A 363 -8.52 -4.24 13.12
C LEU A 363 -7.28 -3.43 13.46
N LEU A 364 -7.04 -2.29 12.82
CA LEU A 364 -5.84 -1.47 13.01
C LEU A 364 -5.96 -0.47 14.17
N PRO A 365 -4.85 -0.16 14.88
CA PRO A 365 -4.89 0.74 16.02
C PRO A 365 -5.03 2.21 15.58
N VAL A 366 -5.94 2.94 16.22
CA VAL A 366 -6.15 4.38 15.94
C VAL A 366 -5.13 5.26 16.66
N ASP A 367 -4.69 4.84 17.84
CA ASP A 367 -3.72 5.56 18.67
C ASP A 367 -2.33 4.90 18.63
N PRO A 368 -1.25 5.68 18.83
CA PRO A 368 0.09 5.12 18.97
C PRO A 368 0.13 4.09 20.11
N PRO A 369 0.68 2.88 19.87
CA PRO A 369 0.73 1.87 20.91
C PRO A 369 1.64 2.31 22.05
N VAL A 370 1.21 2.10 23.30
CA VAL A 370 2.10 2.21 24.46
C VAL A 370 2.92 0.92 24.50
N ILE A 371 4.22 1.01 24.19
CA ILE A 371 5.11 -0.14 24.28
C ILE A 371 5.52 -0.27 25.74
N GLY A 372 4.88 -1.21 26.44
CA GLY A 372 5.27 -1.55 27.80
C GLY A 372 6.77 -1.89 27.85
N THR A 373 7.48 -1.33 28.83
CA THR A 373 8.83 -1.76 29.17
C THR A 373 8.80 -3.28 29.36
N GLU A 374 9.62 -4.02 28.60
CA GLU A 374 9.64 -5.48 28.60
C GLU A 374 9.45 -6.05 30.00
N ASP A 375 8.50 -6.99 30.11
CA ASP A 375 8.32 -7.81 31.30
C ASP A 375 9.67 -8.37 31.73
N ALA A 376 10.10 -8.00 32.93
CA ALA A 376 11.18 -8.63 33.68
C ALA A 376 10.92 -10.13 34.01
N ALA A 377 9.95 -10.76 33.35
CA ALA A 377 9.49 -12.12 33.59
C ALA A 377 9.44 -13.00 32.32
N SER A 378 9.96 -12.54 31.18
CA SER A 378 10.31 -13.45 30.08
C SER A 378 11.53 -14.27 30.50
N SER A 379 11.29 -15.46 31.03
CA SER A 379 12.31 -16.47 31.33
C SER A 379 12.84 -17.12 30.04
N ALA A 380 13.38 -16.29 29.14
CA ALA A 380 14.32 -16.78 28.16
C ALA A 380 15.62 -17.11 28.90
N SER A 381 16.04 -18.37 28.83
CA SER A 381 17.26 -18.88 29.43
C SER A 381 18.50 -18.25 28.80
N GLY A 382 18.83 -17.05 29.24
CA GLY A 382 20.06 -16.33 28.93
C GLY A 382 20.56 -15.69 30.22
N VAL A 383 21.63 -16.24 30.78
CA VAL A 383 22.28 -15.74 31.99
C VAL A 383 22.71 -14.28 31.76
N THR A 384 21.98 -13.31 32.31
CA THR A 384 22.55 -11.99 32.62
C THR A 384 22.82 -11.95 34.11
N GLY A 385 24.11 -12.07 34.43
CA GLY A 385 24.60 -12.27 35.78
C GLY A 385 24.28 -11.14 36.75
N ALA A 386 24.29 -11.55 38.02
CA ALA A 386 24.79 -10.83 39.18
C ALA A 386 24.38 -9.36 39.37
N GLY A 387 23.76 -9.10 40.53
CA GLY A 387 23.51 -7.77 41.05
C GLY A 387 24.66 -6.79 40.79
N SER A 388 24.39 -5.80 39.96
CA SER A 388 25.30 -4.71 39.66
C SER A 388 24.69 -3.42 40.21
N LYS A 389 25.40 -2.84 41.17
CA LYS A 389 25.20 -1.50 41.75
C LYS A 389 25.52 -0.35 40.77
N TYR A 390 25.64 -0.62 39.47
CA TYR A 390 26.03 0.38 38.48
C TYR A 390 24.82 0.84 37.68
N SER A 391 24.32 2.04 38.00
CA SER A 391 23.55 2.85 37.08
C SER A 391 24.48 3.28 35.93
N LEU A 392 24.56 2.48 34.87
CA LEU A 392 25.18 2.84 33.59
C LEU A 392 24.28 3.82 32.80
N VAL A 393 23.57 4.72 33.47
CA VAL A 393 22.69 5.70 32.85
C VAL A 393 23.49 6.97 32.58
N GLY A 394 24.29 6.94 31.51
CA GLY A 394 24.81 8.17 30.90
C GLY A 394 23.75 8.79 29.99
N GLU A 395 23.78 10.11 29.81
CA GLU A 395 22.95 10.79 28.81
C GLU A 395 23.23 10.22 27.41
N ARG A 396 22.19 9.73 26.74
CA ARG A 396 22.29 9.20 25.37
C ARG A 396 22.17 10.38 24.41
N THR A 397 23.12 10.49 23.48
CA THR A 397 23.03 11.47 22.39
C THR A 397 21.74 11.24 21.60
N PRO A 398 20.88 12.27 21.44
CA PRO A 398 19.67 12.18 20.63
C PRO A 398 19.98 11.72 19.20
N TYR A 399 19.01 11.04 18.58
CA TYR A 399 19.05 10.84 17.13
C TYR A 399 18.80 12.18 16.43
N ARG A 400 19.30 12.35 15.20
CA ARG A 400 19.09 13.57 14.41
C ARG A 400 18.41 13.24 13.09
N ILE A 401 17.37 13.98 12.76
CA ILE A 401 16.65 13.92 11.48
C ILE A 401 16.69 15.30 10.85
N GLY A 402 17.10 15.37 9.59
CA GLY A 402 17.11 16.62 8.83
C GLY A 402 15.76 16.89 8.19
N VAL A 403 15.34 18.15 8.14
CA VAL A 403 14.19 18.57 7.34
C VAL A 403 14.68 19.62 6.34
N LEU A 404 14.41 19.38 5.07
CA LEU A 404 14.72 20.28 3.98
C LEU A 404 13.41 20.80 3.37
N GLN A 405 13.05 22.02 3.74
CA GLN A 405 11.87 22.70 3.20
C GLN A 405 12.28 23.60 2.04
N ASP A 406 11.86 23.24 0.82
CA ASP A 406 12.30 23.89 -0.43
C ASP A 406 11.30 24.92 -0.99
N TRP A 407 10.27 25.30 -0.22
CA TRP A 407 9.28 26.32 -0.61
C TRP A 407 8.71 27.13 0.56
N ALA A 408 9.52 27.37 1.59
CA ALA A 408 9.10 27.96 2.86
C ALA A 408 8.45 29.36 2.75
N LEU A 409 8.74 30.14 1.70
CA LEU A 409 8.21 31.50 1.54
C LEU A 409 6.72 31.57 1.14
N TRP A 410 6.14 30.47 0.65
CA TRP A 410 4.74 30.49 0.15
C TRP A 410 3.70 30.11 1.22
N ALA A 411 4.14 29.67 2.41
CA ALA A 411 3.25 29.23 3.49
C ALA A 411 3.89 29.35 4.89
N PRO A 412 3.08 29.48 5.97
CA PRO A 412 3.57 29.39 7.35
C PRO A 412 3.92 27.93 7.71
N VAL A 413 5.03 27.41 7.17
CA VAL A 413 5.47 26.00 7.27
C VAL A 413 5.77 25.52 8.69
N LYS A 414 5.89 26.44 9.65
CA LYS A 414 6.21 26.12 11.05
C LYS A 414 5.20 25.13 11.67
N ASP A 415 3.92 25.28 11.35
CA ASP A 415 2.87 24.40 11.87
C ASP A 415 2.94 22.99 11.25
N TRP A 416 3.60 22.83 10.11
CA TRP A 416 3.76 21.52 9.48
C TRP A 416 4.79 20.68 10.22
N TYR A 417 5.90 21.29 10.66
CA TYR A 417 6.91 20.61 11.46
C TYR A 417 6.40 20.16 12.83
N ALA A 418 5.34 20.79 13.34
CA ALA A 418 4.72 20.38 14.59
C ALA A 418 4.11 18.97 14.49
N GLY A 419 3.60 18.58 13.31
CA GLY A 419 3.17 17.20 13.06
C GLY A 419 4.32 16.20 13.17
N LEU A 420 5.44 16.47 12.49
CA LEU A 420 6.66 15.66 12.61
C LEU A 420 7.15 15.57 14.06
N THR A 421 7.16 16.70 14.76
CA THR A 421 7.59 16.79 16.16
C THR A 421 6.71 15.92 17.06
N LEU A 422 5.38 15.98 16.89
CA LEU A 422 4.44 15.17 17.67
C LEU A 422 4.71 13.67 17.49
N ALA A 423 4.92 13.20 16.26
CA ALA A 423 5.20 11.79 16.00
C ALA A 423 6.47 11.30 16.71
N LEU A 424 7.56 12.08 16.63
CA LEU A 424 8.85 11.72 17.22
C LEU A 424 8.82 11.78 18.76
N GLU A 425 8.15 12.78 19.34
CA GLU A 425 7.93 12.87 20.79
C GLU A 425 7.07 11.71 21.30
N GLU A 426 6.02 11.34 20.56
CA GLU A 426 5.17 10.21 20.89
C GLU A 426 5.95 8.90 20.90
N ALA A 427 6.78 8.66 19.87
CA ALA A 427 7.63 7.48 19.79
C ALA A 427 8.60 7.35 20.97
N TYR A 428 9.20 8.47 21.42
CA TYR A 428 10.07 8.44 22.59
C TYR A 428 9.27 8.20 23.87
N ARG A 429 8.15 8.89 24.04
CA ARG A 429 7.29 8.79 25.23
C ARG A 429 6.69 7.39 25.41
N THR A 430 6.35 6.70 24.32
CA THR A 430 5.81 5.34 24.35
C THR A 430 6.89 4.26 24.48
N GLY A 431 8.17 4.63 24.46
CA GLY A 431 9.29 3.69 24.51
C GLY A 431 9.57 2.95 23.19
N LEU A 432 8.98 3.37 22.07
CA LEU A 432 9.28 2.82 20.75
C LEU A 432 10.75 3.10 20.36
N VAL A 433 11.24 4.29 20.69
CA VAL A 433 12.66 4.63 20.59
C VAL A 433 13.24 4.91 21.98
N ASP A 434 14.53 4.63 22.14
CA ASP A 434 15.20 4.56 23.43
C ASP A 434 15.86 5.88 23.88
N ARG A 435 15.66 6.96 23.10
CA ARG A 435 16.18 8.32 23.31
C ARG A 435 15.41 9.34 22.46
N PRO A 436 15.50 10.65 22.77
CA PRO A 436 14.89 11.70 21.95
C PRO A 436 15.43 11.75 20.51
N ILE A 437 14.64 12.37 19.63
CA ILE A 437 14.99 12.61 18.23
C ILE A 437 14.93 14.13 17.99
N ASP A 438 16.07 14.73 17.67
CA ASP A 438 16.21 16.14 17.34
C ASP A 438 15.94 16.38 15.84
N ILE A 439 15.22 17.46 15.55
CA ILE A 439 14.96 17.92 14.18
C ILE A 439 15.96 19.02 13.82
N VAL A 440 16.68 18.84 12.71
CA VAL A 440 17.59 19.86 12.15
C VAL A 440 16.95 20.46 10.91
N LEU A 441 16.52 21.72 10.98
CA LEU A 441 15.82 22.40 9.90
C LEU A 441 16.78 23.12 8.94
N ARG A 442 16.49 23.03 7.65
CA ARG A 442 17.01 23.93 6.60
C ARG A 442 15.85 24.35 5.71
N GLU A 443 15.60 25.65 5.66
CA GLU A 443 14.59 26.26 4.80
C GLU A 443 15.29 27.03 3.68
N VAL A 444 14.88 26.76 2.45
CA VAL A 444 15.46 27.34 1.23
C VAL A 444 14.38 27.52 0.18
N ASP A 445 14.59 28.45 -0.75
CA ASP A 445 13.74 28.55 -1.93
C ASP A 445 14.35 27.72 -3.06
N GLY A 446 13.61 26.68 -3.45
CA GLY A 446 13.87 25.89 -4.65
C GLY A 446 13.23 26.50 -5.90
N PRO A 447 13.47 25.92 -7.09
CA PRO A 447 12.75 26.29 -8.30
C PRO A 447 11.22 26.17 -8.12
N PRO A 448 10.40 27.00 -8.79
CA PRO A 448 10.78 27.92 -9.86
C PRO A 448 11.35 29.28 -9.41
N ASP A 449 11.13 29.71 -8.17
CA ASP A 449 11.52 31.06 -7.72
C ASP A 449 12.98 31.14 -7.24
N GLY A 450 13.49 30.04 -6.70
CA GLY A 450 14.86 29.92 -6.19
C GLY A 450 15.76 29.05 -7.07
N LEU A 451 16.86 28.57 -6.50
CA LEU A 451 17.89 27.82 -7.24
C LEU A 451 18.04 26.40 -6.68
N PHE A 452 18.03 25.41 -7.56
CA PHE A 452 18.33 24.02 -7.18
C PHE A 452 19.69 23.88 -6.47
N SER A 453 20.69 24.68 -6.85
CA SER A 453 22.00 24.66 -6.18
C SER A 453 21.92 25.04 -4.69
N SER A 454 20.98 25.92 -4.31
CA SER A 454 20.74 26.28 -2.91
C SER A 454 20.14 25.11 -2.15
N VAL A 455 19.18 24.41 -2.77
CA VAL A 455 18.57 23.21 -2.19
C VAL A 455 19.58 22.09 -1.99
N ARG A 456 20.37 21.80 -3.02
CA ARG A 456 21.43 20.79 -2.94
C ARG A 456 22.48 21.13 -1.87
N ARG A 457 22.85 22.40 -1.71
CA ARG A 457 23.77 22.83 -0.64
C ARG A 457 23.16 22.59 0.74
N ALA A 458 21.91 23.03 0.96
CA ALA A 458 21.24 22.84 2.24
C ALA A 458 21.07 21.35 2.60
N TRP A 459 20.78 20.51 1.59
CA TRP A 459 20.76 19.06 1.79
C TRP A 459 22.13 18.51 2.21
N ARG A 460 23.22 18.95 1.58
CA ARG A 460 24.58 18.55 1.97
C ARG A 460 24.93 18.98 3.38
N GLU A 461 24.53 20.18 3.81
CA GLU A 461 24.74 20.60 5.21
C GLU A 461 24.05 19.64 6.19
N LEU A 462 22.81 19.20 5.89
CA LEU A 462 22.12 18.21 6.73
C LEU A 462 22.87 16.87 6.79
N VAL A 463 23.37 16.40 5.65
CA VAL A 463 23.97 15.07 5.53
C VAL A 463 25.44 15.03 5.98
N GLU A 464 26.24 15.99 5.53
CA GLU A 464 27.70 16.01 5.68
C GLU A 464 28.15 16.75 6.96
N ASP A 465 27.44 17.81 7.37
CA ASP A 465 27.82 18.59 8.57
C ASP A 465 27.04 18.15 9.81
N GLU A 466 25.73 17.96 9.68
CA GLU A 466 24.84 17.63 10.80
C GLU A 466 24.73 16.12 11.06
N MET A 467 25.19 15.31 10.11
CA MET A 467 25.27 13.84 10.17
C MET A 467 23.93 13.18 10.55
N VAL A 468 22.84 13.66 9.95
CA VAL A 468 21.48 13.16 10.22
C VAL A 468 21.31 11.69 9.77
N LEU A 469 20.42 10.96 10.45
CA LEU A 469 20.12 9.56 10.09
C LEU A 469 19.26 9.45 8.83
N ALA A 470 18.41 10.45 8.60
CA ALA A 470 17.57 10.57 7.42
C ALA A 470 17.21 12.05 7.19
N THR A 471 16.73 12.34 5.99
CA THR A 471 16.17 13.63 5.60
C THR A 471 14.67 13.50 5.32
N VAL A 472 13.92 14.53 5.66
CA VAL A 472 12.50 14.73 5.29
C VAL A 472 12.45 15.93 4.36
N GLY A 473 12.01 15.73 3.13
CA GLY A 473 12.17 16.68 2.04
C GLY A 473 13.48 16.48 1.26
N PRO A 474 13.63 17.09 0.08
CA PRO A 474 12.80 18.18 -0.43
C PRO A 474 11.43 17.69 -0.92
N PHE A 475 10.55 18.63 -1.22
CA PHE A 475 9.13 18.36 -1.43
C PHE A 475 8.67 18.68 -2.85
N ILE A 476 9.31 19.63 -3.53
CA ILE A 476 9.01 19.91 -4.93
C ILE A 476 9.55 18.78 -5.80
N THR A 477 8.70 18.27 -6.70
CA THR A 477 9.02 17.19 -7.63
C THR A 477 10.31 17.44 -8.42
N ASP A 478 10.49 18.62 -9.00
CA ASP A 478 11.70 18.92 -9.79
C ASP A 478 12.97 18.85 -8.94
N THR A 479 12.89 19.34 -7.71
CA THR A 479 13.99 19.29 -6.75
C THR A 479 14.32 17.86 -6.34
N THR A 480 13.31 17.04 -6.03
CA THR A 480 13.49 15.63 -5.63
C THR A 480 14.11 14.81 -6.75
N ARG A 481 13.63 14.95 -7.99
CA ARG A 481 14.20 14.30 -9.18
C ARG A 481 15.67 14.67 -9.37
N ALA A 482 16.01 15.96 -9.24
CA ALA A 482 17.38 16.43 -9.42
C ALA A 482 18.32 16.02 -8.27
N LEU A 483 17.79 15.80 -7.06
CA LEU A 483 18.57 15.43 -5.87
C LEU A 483 18.70 13.90 -5.68
N ARG A 484 17.87 13.10 -6.34
CA ARG A 484 17.79 11.65 -6.21
C ARG A 484 19.17 10.97 -6.27
N ASP A 485 19.99 11.28 -7.27
CA ASP A 485 21.31 10.65 -7.42
C ASP A 485 22.32 11.07 -6.34
N ASP A 486 22.16 12.28 -5.77
CA ASP A 486 22.95 12.71 -4.63
C ASP A 486 22.57 11.90 -3.38
N ILE A 487 21.27 11.66 -3.15
CA ILE A 487 20.73 10.87 -2.05
C ILE A 487 21.24 9.42 -2.11
N GLU A 488 21.08 8.76 -3.26
CA GLU A 488 21.50 7.36 -3.43
C GLU A 488 23.01 7.19 -3.21
N ARG A 489 23.81 8.16 -3.65
CA ARG A 489 25.27 8.12 -3.45
C ARG A 489 25.68 8.35 -2.00
N ALA A 490 24.98 9.23 -1.28
CA ALA A 490 25.27 9.48 0.13
C ALA A 490 24.78 8.35 1.05
N LYS A 491 23.84 7.52 0.58
CA LYS A 491 23.27 6.40 1.34
C LYS A 491 22.60 6.84 2.64
N VAL A 492 21.93 7.99 2.57
CA VAL A 492 21.12 8.54 3.67
C VAL A 492 19.66 8.54 3.24
N PRO A 493 18.77 7.78 3.93
CA PRO A 493 17.36 7.73 3.57
C PRO A 493 16.72 9.12 3.49
N CYS A 494 15.90 9.34 2.47
CA CYS A 494 15.16 10.56 2.24
C CYS A 494 13.67 10.23 2.07
N LEU A 495 12.82 10.81 2.91
CA LEU A 495 11.36 10.72 2.79
C LEU A 495 10.83 12.00 2.16
N SER A 496 9.97 11.89 1.15
CA SER A 496 9.33 13.02 0.49
C SER A 496 7.86 12.74 0.20
N TYR A 497 7.05 13.80 0.09
CA TYR A 497 5.68 13.72 -0.43
C TYR A 497 5.58 14.11 -1.90
N CYS A 498 6.71 14.15 -2.63
CA CYS A 498 6.69 14.39 -4.07
C CYS A 498 5.86 13.35 -4.83
N ALA A 499 5.28 13.79 -5.95
CA ALA A 499 4.28 13.05 -6.69
C ALA A 499 4.84 12.26 -7.88
N THR A 500 6.09 12.54 -8.29
CA THR A 500 6.74 11.87 -9.43
C THR A 500 7.07 10.42 -9.13
N THR A 501 7.02 9.59 -10.17
CA THR A 501 7.48 8.21 -10.08
C THR A 501 8.99 8.07 -10.23
N ALA A 502 9.70 9.15 -10.55
CA ALA A 502 11.14 9.19 -10.81
C ALA A 502 11.98 9.56 -9.57
N PHE A 503 11.37 9.57 -8.38
CA PHE A 503 12.05 9.65 -7.09
C PHE A 503 12.15 8.25 -6.47
N ASP A 504 12.60 7.31 -7.29
CA ASP A 504 12.74 5.89 -6.96
C ASP A 504 14.21 5.51 -6.73
N GLY A 505 14.46 4.60 -5.80
CA GLY A 505 15.82 4.20 -5.41
C GLY A 505 15.87 3.51 -4.06
N ASP A 506 17.05 3.05 -3.65
CA ASP A 506 17.24 2.28 -2.43
C ASP A 506 17.15 3.14 -1.15
N TYR A 507 17.39 4.44 -1.27
CA TYR A 507 17.38 5.41 -0.17
C TYR A 507 16.31 6.50 -0.33
N THR A 508 15.44 6.40 -1.34
CA THR A 508 14.33 7.33 -1.56
C THR A 508 13.00 6.67 -1.21
N PHE A 509 12.21 7.33 -0.36
CA PHE A 509 10.94 6.83 0.18
C PHE A 509 9.86 7.89 -0.02
N GLN A 510 8.67 7.47 -0.42
CA GLN A 510 7.58 8.38 -0.77
C GLN A 510 6.34 8.17 0.10
N LEU A 511 5.82 9.25 0.66
CA LEU A 511 4.45 9.36 1.18
C LEU A 511 3.76 10.47 0.38
N PRO A 512 3.40 10.19 -0.89
CA PRO A 512 3.12 11.21 -1.88
C PRO A 512 1.83 11.99 -1.56
N ASN A 513 1.83 13.30 -1.81
CA ASN A 513 0.62 14.13 -1.82
C ASN A 513 -0.12 13.93 -3.15
N GLY A 514 -0.63 12.72 -3.34
CA GLY A 514 -1.00 12.21 -4.65
C GLY A 514 0.21 11.91 -5.53
N THR A 515 0.05 10.97 -6.45
CA THR A 515 1.00 10.78 -7.54
C THR A 515 0.39 11.24 -8.84
N PHE A 516 1.23 11.71 -9.77
CA PHE A 516 0.74 12.18 -11.06
C PHE A 516 -0.06 11.13 -11.82
N ALA A 517 0.31 9.85 -11.68
CA ALA A 517 -0.38 8.74 -12.29
C ALA A 517 -1.72 8.45 -11.61
N ASP A 518 -1.75 8.43 -10.28
CA ASP A 518 -2.94 8.08 -9.52
C ASP A 518 -4.02 9.17 -9.61
N GLU A 519 -3.61 10.43 -9.45
CA GLU A 519 -4.53 11.58 -9.52
C GLU A 519 -5.16 11.71 -10.90
N THR A 520 -4.38 11.51 -11.96
CA THR A 520 -4.88 11.65 -13.34
C THR A 520 -5.82 10.52 -13.73
N PHE A 521 -5.64 9.31 -13.19
CA PHE A 521 -6.63 8.25 -13.32
C PHE A 521 -7.95 8.64 -12.64
N LEU A 522 -7.91 9.11 -11.39
CA LEU A 522 -9.11 9.46 -10.63
C LEU A 522 -9.93 10.57 -11.30
N ILE A 523 -9.28 11.65 -11.76
CA ILE A 523 -9.98 12.74 -12.45
C ILE A 523 -10.54 12.28 -13.81
N ALA A 524 -9.81 11.46 -14.58
CA ALA A 524 -10.29 10.96 -15.87
C ALA A 524 -11.50 10.05 -15.68
N ARG A 525 -11.44 9.13 -14.70
CA ARG A 525 -12.55 8.26 -14.32
C ARG A 525 -13.78 9.09 -13.91
N HIS A 526 -13.60 10.06 -13.02
CA HIS A 526 -14.70 10.91 -12.57
C HIS A 526 -15.36 11.68 -13.71
N LEU A 527 -14.57 12.25 -14.63
CA LEU A 527 -15.12 12.95 -15.80
C LEU A 527 -15.97 12.00 -16.67
N VAL A 528 -15.51 10.78 -16.93
CA VAL A 528 -16.27 9.77 -17.68
C VAL A 528 -17.57 9.38 -16.96
N GLU A 529 -17.51 9.15 -15.65
CA GLU A 529 -18.68 8.84 -14.81
C GLU A 529 -19.71 9.99 -14.83
N ARG A 530 -19.25 11.23 -14.99
CA ARG A 530 -20.09 12.43 -15.16
C ARG A 530 -20.59 12.63 -16.59
N GLY A 531 -20.30 11.71 -17.50
CA GLY A 531 -20.77 11.72 -18.89
C GLY A 531 -19.95 12.60 -19.83
N VAL A 532 -18.77 13.07 -19.41
CA VAL A 532 -17.84 13.80 -20.27
C VAL A 532 -17.30 12.86 -21.32
N ARG A 533 -17.30 13.31 -22.58
CA ARG A 533 -16.71 12.56 -23.70
C ARG A 533 -15.47 13.25 -24.26
N ARG A 534 -15.42 14.58 -24.16
CA ARG A 534 -14.41 15.44 -24.77
C ARG A 534 -13.89 16.42 -23.73
N VAL A 535 -12.75 16.13 -23.13
CA VAL A 535 -12.13 16.97 -22.09
C VAL A 535 -11.17 18.00 -22.69
N GLY A 536 -11.24 19.24 -22.22
CA GLY A 536 -10.18 20.22 -22.37
C GLY A 536 -9.21 20.17 -21.20
N VAL A 537 -7.92 20.25 -21.46
CA VAL A 537 -6.88 20.20 -20.44
C VAL A 537 -6.17 21.56 -20.37
N VAL A 538 -6.05 22.12 -19.17
CA VAL A 538 -5.13 23.22 -18.88
C VAL A 538 -3.99 22.66 -18.03
N ARG A 539 -2.75 22.81 -18.48
CA ARG A 539 -1.55 22.33 -17.78
C ARG A 539 -0.44 23.36 -17.75
N GLU A 540 0.43 23.26 -16.77
CA GLU A 540 1.61 24.11 -16.69
C GLU A 540 2.68 23.75 -17.72
N ASN A 541 3.39 24.77 -18.21
CA ASN A 541 4.56 24.65 -19.07
C ASN A 541 5.83 24.39 -18.24
N ASN A 542 5.86 23.25 -17.56
CA ASN A 542 6.99 22.80 -16.74
C ASN A 542 7.04 21.25 -16.70
N PRO A 543 8.13 20.64 -16.19
CA PRO A 543 8.27 19.19 -16.15
C PRO A 543 7.15 18.47 -15.38
N ILE A 544 6.53 19.14 -14.41
CA ILE A 544 5.42 18.59 -13.63
C ILE A 544 4.15 18.50 -14.48
N GLY A 545 3.78 19.57 -15.18
CA GLY A 545 2.66 19.60 -16.12
C GLY A 545 2.84 18.60 -17.27
N ASP A 546 4.07 18.39 -17.74
CA ASP A 546 4.40 17.38 -18.74
C ASP A 546 4.18 15.94 -18.22
N GLU A 547 4.61 15.65 -16.98
CA GLU A 547 4.45 14.30 -16.38
C GLU A 547 2.98 14.00 -16.05
N TYR A 548 2.23 14.98 -15.53
CA TYR A 548 0.78 14.85 -15.38
C TYR A 548 0.09 14.56 -16.71
N TYR A 549 0.40 15.34 -17.75
CA TYR A 549 -0.23 15.17 -19.06
C TYR A 549 0.12 13.85 -19.72
N PHE A 550 1.35 13.34 -19.51
CA PHE A 550 1.74 12.01 -19.95
C PHE A 550 0.80 10.93 -19.40
N TYR A 551 0.60 10.88 -18.09
CA TYR A 551 -0.29 9.89 -17.47
C TYR A 551 -1.76 10.14 -17.83
N PHE A 552 -2.22 11.39 -17.79
CA PHE A 552 -3.60 11.74 -18.15
C PHE A 552 -3.97 11.26 -19.56
N ARG A 553 -3.07 11.40 -20.54
CA ARG A 553 -3.29 10.87 -21.90
C ARG A 553 -3.48 9.36 -21.92
N GLN A 554 -2.68 8.61 -21.16
CA GLN A 554 -2.78 7.16 -21.10
C GLN A 554 -4.09 6.73 -20.43
N HIS A 555 -4.49 7.39 -19.35
CA HIS A 555 -5.76 7.10 -18.67
C HIS A 555 -6.96 7.50 -19.51
N ALA A 556 -6.92 8.67 -20.16
CA ALA A 556 -7.97 9.13 -21.05
C ALA A 556 -8.21 8.16 -22.21
N GLN A 557 -7.13 7.69 -22.86
CA GLN A 557 -7.22 6.68 -23.91
C GLN A 557 -7.89 5.39 -23.41
N ARG A 558 -7.48 4.88 -22.25
CA ARG A 558 -8.01 3.63 -21.67
C ARG A 558 -9.46 3.72 -21.23
N LEU A 559 -9.87 4.89 -20.73
CA LEU A 559 -11.22 5.14 -20.25
C LEU A 559 -12.17 5.64 -21.37
N GLY A 560 -11.67 5.80 -22.59
CA GLY A 560 -12.47 6.28 -23.73
C GLY A 560 -12.82 7.77 -23.64
N LEU A 561 -11.98 8.59 -23.00
CA LEU A 561 -12.13 10.03 -22.86
C LEU A 561 -11.28 10.74 -23.94
N ASP A 562 -11.93 11.46 -24.86
CA ASP A 562 -11.22 12.20 -25.90
C ASP A 562 -10.65 13.52 -25.36
N ILE A 563 -9.38 13.82 -25.65
CA ILE A 563 -8.80 15.13 -25.33
C ILE A 563 -9.09 16.07 -26.50
N ALA A 564 -10.02 17.02 -26.30
CA ALA A 564 -10.42 17.98 -27.32
C ALA A 564 -9.39 19.09 -27.54
N SER A 565 -8.71 19.50 -26.47
CA SER A 565 -7.73 20.59 -26.51
C SER A 565 -6.74 20.46 -25.33
N ASP A 566 -5.45 20.61 -25.62
CA ASP A 566 -4.36 20.73 -24.63
C ASP A 566 -3.87 22.18 -24.62
N GLN A 567 -4.08 22.88 -23.52
CA GLN A 567 -3.64 24.25 -23.31
C GLN A 567 -2.52 24.31 -22.28
N MET A 568 -1.32 24.55 -22.78
CA MET A 568 -0.14 24.73 -21.95
C MET A 568 0.04 26.20 -21.58
N VAL A 569 0.09 26.50 -20.28
CA VAL A 569 0.18 27.88 -19.74
C VAL A 569 1.42 28.07 -18.86
N SER A 570 1.89 29.30 -18.75
CA SER A 570 2.98 29.63 -17.81
C SER A 570 2.53 29.38 -16.36
N PRO A 571 3.42 28.93 -15.45
CA PRO A 571 3.13 28.94 -14.01
C PRO A 571 2.72 30.33 -13.48
N HIS A 572 3.10 31.40 -14.19
CA HIS A 572 2.73 32.78 -13.95
C HIS A 572 1.82 33.35 -15.05
N VAL A 573 0.90 32.54 -15.56
CA VAL A 573 -0.08 32.96 -16.57
C VAL A 573 -0.87 34.18 -16.08
N ASP A 574 -1.06 35.15 -16.97
CA ASP A 574 -1.93 36.31 -16.72
C ASP A 574 -3.38 35.99 -17.08
N ASP A 575 -4.32 36.82 -16.62
CA ASP A 575 -5.75 36.58 -16.84
C ASP A 575 -6.11 36.46 -18.32
N ASP A 576 -5.49 37.27 -19.18
CA ASP A 576 -5.71 37.24 -20.62
C ASP A 576 -5.20 35.93 -21.25
N GLY A 577 -4.07 35.41 -20.77
CA GLY A 577 -3.55 34.10 -21.14
C GLY A 577 -4.50 32.98 -20.76
N MET A 578 -5.03 33.00 -19.53
CA MET A 578 -5.98 31.99 -19.07
C MET A 578 -7.31 32.07 -19.84
N ARG A 579 -7.83 33.27 -20.09
CA ARG A 579 -9.04 33.47 -20.91
C ARG A 579 -8.88 32.91 -22.32
N ARG A 580 -7.73 33.12 -22.97
CA ARG A 580 -7.44 32.54 -24.29
C ARG A 580 -7.41 31.02 -24.25
N ALA A 581 -6.79 30.42 -23.23
CA ALA A 581 -6.75 28.97 -23.07
C ALA A 581 -8.17 28.38 -22.97
N LEU A 582 -9.03 28.95 -22.11
CA LEU A 582 -10.41 28.51 -21.95
C LEU A 582 -11.24 28.70 -23.23
N ALA A 583 -11.06 29.82 -23.95
CA ALA A 583 -11.73 30.05 -25.22
C ALA A 583 -11.38 28.96 -26.26
N ASN A 584 -10.09 28.63 -26.40
CA ASN A 584 -9.64 27.56 -27.30
C ASN A 584 -10.23 26.19 -26.92
N ILE A 585 -10.32 25.88 -25.62
CA ILE A 585 -10.95 24.63 -25.13
C ILE A 585 -12.43 24.60 -25.50
N ARG A 586 -13.16 25.69 -25.27
CA ARG A 586 -14.58 25.80 -25.60
C ARG A 586 -14.83 25.68 -27.11
N GLU A 587 -14.02 26.36 -27.93
CA GLU A 587 -14.10 26.30 -29.40
C GLU A 587 -13.80 24.90 -29.95
N ALA A 588 -12.94 24.13 -29.29
CA ALA A 588 -12.69 22.73 -29.64
C ALA A 588 -13.90 21.81 -29.34
N GLY A 589 -14.93 22.31 -28.66
CA GLY A 589 -16.14 21.58 -28.30
C GLY A 589 -15.93 20.62 -27.14
N ALA A 590 -15.13 21.01 -26.15
CA ALA A 590 -14.99 20.27 -24.90
C ALA A 590 -16.26 20.35 -24.05
N ASP A 591 -16.69 19.20 -23.52
CA ASP A 591 -17.80 19.03 -22.58
C ASP A 591 -17.35 18.71 -21.15
N GLY A 592 -16.05 18.84 -20.88
CA GLY A 592 -15.45 18.79 -19.55
C GLY A 592 -14.09 19.51 -19.50
N LEU A 593 -13.60 19.78 -18.30
CA LEU A 593 -12.35 20.50 -18.06
C LEU A 593 -11.48 19.77 -17.02
N ALA A 594 -10.18 19.61 -17.31
CA ALA A 594 -9.19 19.13 -16.36
C ALA A 594 -8.08 20.15 -16.17
N HIS A 595 -7.72 20.44 -14.92
CA HIS A 595 -6.61 21.31 -14.55
C HIS A 595 -5.46 20.50 -13.96
N LEU A 596 -4.28 20.61 -14.57
CA LEU A 596 -3.05 19.90 -14.24
C LEU A 596 -1.91 20.91 -13.94
N GLY A 597 -2.03 21.67 -12.84
CA GLY A 597 -1.09 22.74 -12.45
C GLY A 597 -1.12 23.06 -10.96
N TYR A 598 -0.16 23.87 -10.48
CA TYR A 598 -0.03 24.29 -9.08
C TYR A 598 -0.76 25.60 -8.77
N GLY A 599 -0.76 25.98 -7.49
CA GLY A 599 -1.66 26.98 -6.90
C GLY A 599 -1.89 28.27 -7.67
N VAL A 600 -0.86 28.91 -8.21
CA VAL A 600 -1.04 30.20 -8.93
C VAL A 600 -1.89 30.02 -10.19
N THR A 601 -1.63 28.97 -10.98
CA THR A 601 -2.42 28.68 -12.18
C THR A 601 -3.82 28.20 -11.83
N PHE A 602 -3.97 27.51 -10.69
CA PHE A 602 -5.29 27.12 -10.20
C PHE A 602 -6.16 28.33 -9.80
N TYR A 603 -5.60 29.32 -9.09
CA TYR A 603 -6.34 30.56 -8.81
C TYR A 603 -6.74 31.28 -10.10
N ALA A 604 -5.84 31.38 -11.08
CA ALA A 604 -6.14 32.02 -12.36
C ALA A 604 -7.29 31.32 -13.10
N ILE A 605 -7.31 29.99 -13.16
CA ILE A 605 -8.40 29.26 -13.84
C ILE A 605 -9.72 29.35 -13.08
N LEU A 606 -9.71 29.35 -11.74
CA LEU A 606 -10.92 29.54 -10.92
C LEU A 606 -11.62 30.86 -11.26
N HIS A 607 -10.87 31.96 -11.33
CA HIS A 607 -11.39 33.27 -11.70
C HIS A 607 -11.88 33.31 -13.16
N ALA A 608 -11.09 32.80 -14.10
CA ALA A 608 -11.44 32.84 -15.51
C ALA A 608 -12.68 31.97 -15.83
N VAL A 609 -12.84 30.81 -15.19
CA VAL A 609 -14.03 29.97 -15.34
C VAL A 609 -15.27 30.65 -14.76
N ARG A 610 -15.15 31.35 -13.62
CA ARG A 610 -16.27 32.08 -13.00
C ARG A 610 -16.90 33.11 -13.94
N GLU A 611 -16.11 33.74 -14.80
CA GLU A 611 -16.60 34.73 -15.76
C GLU A 611 -17.45 34.13 -16.88
N ILE A 612 -17.22 32.86 -17.23
CA ILE A 612 -17.86 32.20 -18.37
C ILE A 612 -18.81 31.06 -17.96
N VAL A 613 -18.93 30.75 -16.67
CA VAL A 613 -19.70 29.60 -16.18
C VAL A 613 -21.18 29.66 -16.57
N THR A 614 -21.76 30.86 -16.72
CA THR A 614 -23.15 31.03 -17.17
C THR A 614 -23.36 30.65 -18.64
N GLU A 615 -22.28 30.62 -19.44
CA GLU A 615 -22.29 30.23 -20.85
C GLU A 615 -21.75 28.81 -21.06
N TRP A 616 -20.87 28.34 -20.17
CA TRP A 616 -20.15 27.07 -20.29
C TRP A 616 -19.94 26.46 -18.89
N ASP A 617 -20.99 25.80 -18.38
CA ASP A 617 -20.97 25.05 -17.13
C ASP A 617 -20.78 23.56 -17.43
N VAL A 618 -19.51 23.11 -17.41
CA VAL A 618 -19.14 21.72 -17.65
C VAL A 618 -18.54 21.07 -16.39
N PRO A 619 -18.60 19.74 -16.25
CA PRO A 619 -17.85 19.03 -15.22
C PRO A 619 -16.37 19.38 -15.30
N ARG A 620 -15.79 19.71 -14.14
CA ARG A 620 -14.44 20.26 -14.06
C ARG A 620 -13.68 19.70 -12.87
N CYS A 621 -12.47 19.24 -13.13
CA CYS A 621 -11.63 18.57 -12.14
C CYS A 621 -10.28 19.25 -12.00
N THR A 622 -9.70 19.16 -10.81
CA THR A 622 -8.30 19.49 -10.53
C THR A 622 -7.64 18.37 -9.73
N ILE A 623 -6.32 18.41 -9.69
CA ILE A 623 -5.44 17.53 -8.92
C ILE A 623 -5.35 17.95 -7.43
N THR A 624 -4.44 17.36 -6.66
CA THR A 624 -4.18 17.65 -5.23
C THR A 624 -3.83 19.10 -4.90
N THR A 625 -3.64 19.95 -5.92
CA THR A 625 -3.71 21.42 -5.79
C THR A 625 -5.00 21.90 -5.11
N TRP A 626 -6.05 21.06 -5.04
CA TRP A 626 -7.24 21.27 -4.19
C TRP A 626 -6.87 21.64 -2.73
N VAL A 627 -5.82 21.03 -2.17
CA VAL A 627 -5.35 21.28 -0.79
C VAL A 627 -5.04 22.75 -0.49
N LEU A 628 -4.79 23.55 -1.53
CA LEU A 628 -4.48 24.98 -1.41
C LEU A 628 -5.73 25.86 -1.24
N CYS A 629 -6.90 25.29 -1.54
CA CYS A 629 -8.17 25.98 -1.53
C CYS A 629 -9.22 25.25 -0.67
N SER A 630 -8.96 24.01 -0.23
CA SER A 630 -9.84 23.24 0.65
C SER A 630 -9.82 23.75 2.08
N GLY A 631 -11.00 23.97 2.64
CA GLY A 631 -11.22 24.33 4.03
C GLY A 631 -11.81 23.14 4.77
N LEU A 632 -10.96 22.21 5.24
CA LEU A 632 -11.40 21.09 6.07
C LEU A 632 -12.12 21.55 7.36
N ASP A 633 -11.91 22.80 7.76
CA ASP A 633 -12.70 23.52 8.75
C ASP A 633 -13.46 24.68 8.06
N GLN A 634 -14.76 24.46 7.79
CA GLN A 634 -15.63 25.41 7.11
C GLN A 634 -15.85 26.72 7.91
N GLU A 635 -15.68 26.69 9.23
CA GLU A 635 -15.85 27.87 10.09
C GLU A 635 -14.62 28.78 10.08
N ARG A 636 -13.43 28.19 9.88
CA ARG A 636 -12.15 28.92 9.85
C ARG A 636 -11.67 29.27 8.45
N GLY A 637 -12.16 28.58 7.42
CA GLY A 637 -11.65 28.67 6.05
C GLY A 637 -10.28 27.99 5.90
N SER A 638 -9.81 27.86 4.66
CA SER A 638 -8.47 27.30 4.36
C SER A 638 -7.36 28.28 4.79
N PRO A 639 -6.25 27.82 5.39
CA PRO A 639 -5.03 28.59 5.55
C PRO A 639 -4.34 28.62 4.20
N VAL A 640 -4.82 29.47 3.31
CA VAL A 640 -4.36 29.52 1.92
C VAL A 640 -2.85 29.69 1.83
N LEU A 641 -2.23 28.80 1.03
CA LEU A 641 -0.96 29.10 0.39
C LEU A 641 -1.10 30.46 -0.32
N LEU A 642 -0.25 31.43 0.00
CA LEU A 642 -0.30 32.84 -0.46
C LEU A 642 -1.20 33.83 0.35
N ASN A 643 -1.71 33.47 1.54
CA ASN A 643 -2.53 34.38 2.37
C ASN A 643 -3.83 34.91 1.70
N GLN A 644 -4.40 34.21 0.74
CA GLN A 644 -5.73 34.55 0.20
C GLN A 644 -6.84 33.86 1.02
N PRO A 645 -8.12 34.23 0.93
CA PRO A 645 -9.20 33.42 1.50
C PRO A 645 -9.56 32.26 0.57
N ALA A 646 -9.98 31.12 1.12
CA ALA A 646 -10.56 30.02 0.35
C ALA A 646 -11.80 30.52 -0.39
N PRO A 647 -11.82 30.52 -1.74
CA PRO A 647 -12.93 31.09 -2.46
C PRO A 647 -13.97 30.00 -2.73
N THR A 648 -14.73 29.58 -1.71
CA THR A 648 -15.78 28.55 -1.84
C THR A 648 -16.72 28.84 -3.02
N GLU A 649 -17.04 30.12 -3.26
CA GLU A 649 -17.84 30.55 -4.42
C GLU A 649 -17.18 30.28 -5.79
N LEU A 650 -15.85 30.31 -5.87
CA LEU A 650 -15.10 29.98 -7.09
C LEU A 650 -14.91 28.47 -7.26
N LEU A 651 -14.88 27.72 -6.15
CA LEU A 651 -14.79 26.27 -6.13
C LEU A 651 -16.13 25.58 -6.43
N GLU A 652 -17.26 26.29 -6.35
CA GLU A 652 -18.58 25.72 -6.62
C GLU A 652 -18.62 24.98 -7.97
N GLY A 653 -18.98 23.70 -7.92
CA GLY A 653 -19.05 22.81 -9.09
C GLY A 653 -17.71 22.21 -9.53
N TRP A 654 -16.60 22.55 -8.90
CA TRP A 654 -15.31 21.86 -9.08
C TRP A 654 -15.23 20.58 -8.27
N VAL A 655 -14.49 19.63 -8.80
CA VAL A 655 -14.02 18.44 -8.09
C VAL A 655 -12.50 18.49 -8.00
N GLY A 656 -11.94 18.20 -6.83
CA GLY A 656 -10.50 18.10 -6.62
C GLY A 656 -10.12 16.77 -6.00
N VAL A 657 -8.91 16.32 -6.30
CA VAL A 657 -8.29 15.23 -5.54
C VAL A 657 -7.76 15.79 -4.22
N ASP A 658 -7.93 15.06 -3.12
CA ASP A 658 -7.33 15.39 -1.81
C ASP A 658 -7.01 14.07 -1.07
N LEU A 659 -6.47 14.15 0.15
CA LEU A 659 -6.15 12.98 0.98
C LEU A 659 -6.96 12.89 2.29
N PRO A 660 -7.25 14.00 3.00
CA PRO A 660 -7.99 13.92 4.25
C PRO A 660 -9.43 13.42 4.05
N HIS A 661 -9.80 12.47 4.89
CA HIS A 661 -11.12 11.84 4.88
C HIS A 661 -11.71 11.88 6.30
N GLU A 662 -12.91 12.43 6.45
CA GLU A 662 -13.56 12.67 7.75
C GLU A 662 -13.85 11.37 8.52
N GLY A 663 -14.19 10.30 7.80
CA GLY A 663 -14.33 8.95 8.36
C GLY A 663 -13.02 8.32 8.88
N ASN A 664 -11.83 8.85 8.53
CA ASN A 664 -10.57 8.27 9.01
C ASN A 664 -10.36 8.60 10.51
N ARG A 665 -10.43 7.56 11.34
CA ARG A 665 -10.26 7.68 12.79
C ARG A 665 -8.83 8.06 13.20
N VAL A 666 -7.83 7.69 12.39
CA VAL A 666 -6.42 8.04 12.64
C VAL A 666 -6.21 9.54 12.45
N TRP A 667 -6.81 10.12 11.39
CA TRP A 667 -6.84 11.56 11.13
C TRP A 667 -7.43 12.34 12.32
N SER A 668 -8.67 12.01 12.72
CA SER A 668 -9.35 12.70 13.82
C SER A 668 -8.65 12.52 15.18
N GLY A 669 -8.08 11.34 15.42
CA GLY A 669 -7.21 11.09 16.58
C GLY A 669 -5.97 11.98 16.59
N PHE A 670 -5.28 12.10 15.44
CA PHE A 670 -4.14 13.00 15.27
C PHE A 670 -4.52 14.46 15.57
N LEU A 671 -5.60 14.99 14.98
CA LEU A 671 -6.04 16.37 15.21
C LEU A 671 -6.25 16.65 16.71
N THR A 672 -6.88 15.70 17.41
CA THR A 672 -7.12 15.80 18.86
C THR A 672 -5.81 15.87 19.66
N ARG A 673 -4.84 15.01 19.33
CA ARG A 673 -3.52 14.98 20.02
C ARG A 673 -2.68 16.21 19.67
N TYR A 674 -2.74 16.67 18.43
CA TYR A 674 -2.08 17.89 17.96
C TYR A 674 -2.56 19.12 18.74
N SER A 675 -3.86 19.38 18.78
CA SER A 675 -4.42 20.52 19.51
C SER A 675 -4.12 20.46 21.00
N ARG A 676 -4.10 19.24 21.59
CA ARG A 676 -3.70 19.06 22.99
C ARG A 676 -2.23 19.42 23.23
N ARG A 677 -1.33 19.07 22.31
CA ARG A 677 0.12 19.25 22.46
C ARG A 677 0.57 20.68 22.22
N PHE A 678 0.00 21.35 21.22
CA PHE A 678 0.46 22.68 20.78
C PHE A 678 -0.50 23.81 21.17
N GLY A 679 -1.70 23.47 21.65
CA GLY A 679 -2.76 24.45 21.94
C GLY A 679 -3.41 24.98 20.66
N GLY A 680 -4.56 25.65 20.82
CA GLY A 680 -5.27 26.28 19.71
C GLY A 680 -6.11 25.33 18.85
N ALA A 681 -6.56 25.87 17.72
CA ALA A 681 -7.33 25.18 16.69
C ALA A 681 -6.56 23.98 16.09
N PRO A 682 -7.24 22.89 15.69
CA PRO A 682 -6.63 21.89 14.80
C PRO A 682 -6.09 22.52 13.52
N PRO A 683 -5.04 21.94 12.92
CA PRO A 683 -4.54 22.38 11.63
C PRO A 683 -5.63 22.23 10.57
N VAL A 684 -5.66 23.20 9.66
CA VAL A 684 -6.71 23.34 8.64
C VAL A 684 -6.28 22.86 7.25
N CYS A 685 -5.01 22.45 7.08
CA CYS A 685 -4.49 21.79 5.88
C CYS A 685 -3.89 20.41 6.21
N CYS A 686 -3.62 19.60 5.18
CA CYS A 686 -3.14 18.22 5.35
C CYS A 686 -1.66 18.12 5.76
N TYR A 687 -0.82 19.13 5.48
CA TYR A 687 0.64 19.04 5.63
C TYR A 687 1.15 18.64 7.04
N PRO A 688 0.57 19.13 8.17
CA PRO A 688 0.95 18.63 9.50
C PRO A 688 0.71 17.13 9.67
N ALA A 689 -0.39 16.59 9.14
CA ALA A 689 -0.67 15.16 9.19
C ALA A 689 0.26 14.36 8.27
N HIS A 690 0.62 14.88 7.08
CA HIS A 690 1.69 14.30 6.24
C HIS A 690 3.02 14.18 6.99
N MET A 691 3.43 15.27 7.63
CA MET A 691 4.65 15.31 8.43
C MET A 691 4.59 14.36 9.62
N TYR A 692 3.40 14.18 10.23
CA TYR A 692 3.17 13.21 11.29
C TYR A 692 3.32 11.77 10.77
N ASP A 693 2.75 11.43 9.62
CA ASP A 693 2.90 10.12 8.97
C ASP A 693 4.38 9.80 8.65
N MET A 694 5.11 10.76 8.07
CA MET A 694 6.56 10.63 7.83
C MET A 694 7.34 10.43 9.13
N GLY A 695 7.00 11.18 10.18
CA GLY A 695 7.61 11.05 11.50
C GLY A 695 7.38 9.68 12.11
N ARG A 696 6.16 9.13 11.98
CA ARG A 696 5.84 7.78 12.45
C ARG A 696 6.59 6.71 11.67
N ALA A 697 6.64 6.84 10.35
CA ALA A 697 7.43 5.93 9.50
C ALA A 697 8.92 5.93 9.91
N ILE A 698 9.52 7.10 10.11
CA ILE A 698 10.92 7.22 10.56
C ILE A 698 11.11 6.61 11.94
N ALA A 699 10.23 6.90 12.89
CA ALA A 699 10.32 6.35 14.24
C ALA A 699 10.25 4.81 14.27
N GLU A 700 9.32 4.24 13.49
CA GLU A 700 9.20 2.79 13.31
C GLU A 700 10.45 2.21 12.62
N GLY A 701 10.96 2.90 11.60
CA GLY A 701 12.22 2.54 10.94
C GLY A 701 13.42 2.53 11.91
N ILE A 702 13.54 3.54 12.78
CA ILE A 702 14.60 3.60 13.81
C ILE A 702 14.43 2.44 14.81
N ALA A 703 13.20 2.15 15.23
CA ALA A 703 12.93 1.05 16.16
C ALA A 703 13.36 -0.31 15.58
N LEU A 704 13.28 -0.48 14.26
CA LEU A 704 13.66 -1.68 13.52
C LEU A 704 15.12 -1.64 13.01
N ALA A 705 15.82 -0.51 13.13
CA ALA A 705 17.18 -0.34 12.64
C ALA A 705 18.21 -1.07 13.52
N ARG A 706 18.99 -1.98 12.92
CA ARG A 706 20.09 -2.69 13.60
C ARG A 706 21.34 -2.74 12.70
N PRO A 707 22.49 -2.17 13.12
CA PRO A 707 22.60 -1.10 14.14
C PRO A 707 21.84 0.17 13.69
N VAL A 708 21.65 1.14 14.58
CA VAL A 708 21.05 2.43 14.21
C VAL A 708 22.08 3.28 13.45
N SER A 709 21.95 3.29 12.13
CA SER A 709 22.74 4.05 11.15
C SER A 709 21.84 4.40 9.97
N PRO A 710 22.24 5.27 9.02
CA PRO A 710 21.42 5.54 7.83
C PRO A 710 21.04 4.26 7.06
N GLU A 711 21.99 3.36 6.87
CA GLU A 711 21.76 2.05 6.25
C GLU A 711 20.88 1.12 7.13
N GLY A 712 21.05 1.16 8.44
CA GLY A 712 20.16 0.44 9.37
C GLY A 712 18.73 0.97 9.32
N LEU A 713 18.55 2.29 9.20
CA LEU A 713 17.27 2.96 9.08
C LEU A 713 16.60 2.65 7.74
N ARG A 714 17.34 2.63 6.64
CA ARG A 714 16.85 2.15 5.33
C ARG A 714 16.21 0.77 5.43
N ARG A 715 16.94 -0.22 5.98
CA ARG A 715 16.42 -1.58 6.22
C ARG A 715 15.27 -1.61 7.21
N GLY A 716 15.29 -0.71 8.21
CA GLY A 716 14.21 -0.56 9.18
C GLY A 716 12.91 -0.06 8.53
N LEU A 717 13.01 0.96 7.67
CA LEU A 717 11.89 1.51 6.90
C LEU A 717 11.26 0.42 6.03
N GLU A 718 12.06 -0.36 5.30
CA GLU A 718 11.59 -1.49 4.51
C GLU A 718 10.92 -2.63 5.31
N ARG A 719 10.92 -2.57 6.63
CA ARG A 719 10.20 -3.50 7.52
C ARG A 719 8.94 -2.88 8.13
N VAL A 720 8.65 -1.61 7.85
CA VAL A 720 7.40 -0.96 8.26
C VAL A 720 6.25 -1.56 7.45
N ARG A 721 5.26 -2.11 8.15
CA ARG A 721 4.05 -2.72 7.60
C ARG A 721 2.83 -2.32 8.42
N MET A 722 1.69 -2.22 7.74
CA MET A 722 0.37 -1.99 8.33
C MET A 722 0.34 -0.86 9.37
N LEU A 723 1.14 0.19 9.16
CA LEU A 723 1.19 1.35 10.05
C LEU A 723 0.03 2.30 9.68
N PRO A 724 -0.99 2.51 10.51
CA PRO A 724 -2.20 3.22 10.07
C PRO A 724 -1.89 4.66 9.67
N ALA A 725 -2.38 5.12 8.51
CA ALA A 725 -2.10 6.45 7.98
C ALA A 725 -3.10 7.48 8.50
N THR A 726 -2.65 8.72 8.76
CA THR A 726 -3.57 9.84 8.94
C THR A 726 -4.19 10.28 7.63
N MET A 727 -3.51 10.06 6.50
CA MET A 727 -4.06 10.31 5.18
C MET A 727 -4.87 9.16 4.62
N GLY A 728 -5.78 9.51 3.71
CA GLY A 728 -6.62 8.56 3.00
C GLY A 728 -7.89 8.21 3.77
N ALA A 729 -8.74 7.46 3.08
CA ALA A 729 -9.94 6.86 3.64
C ALA A 729 -9.62 5.83 4.75
N PRO A 730 -10.62 5.42 5.56
CA PRO A 730 -10.45 4.37 6.56
C PRO A 730 -9.78 3.12 5.98
N GLY A 731 -8.83 2.55 6.71
CA GLY A 731 -8.10 1.36 6.27
C GLY A 731 -6.81 1.66 5.50
N THR A 732 -6.56 2.92 5.13
CA THR A 732 -5.26 3.32 4.54
C THR A 732 -4.11 3.10 5.53
N VAL A 733 -3.06 2.43 5.07
CA VAL A 733 -1.85 2.16 5.86
C VAL A 733 -0.59 2.67 5.17
N ILE A 734 0.47 2.78 5.96
CA ILE A 734 1.84 3.00 5.53
C ILE A 734 2.56 1.65 5.57
N GLY A 735 3.17 1.27 4.47
CA GLY A 735 4.04 0.11 4.37
C GLY A 735 5.10 0.33 3.31
N PHE A 736 6.32 -0.11 3.61
CA PHE A 736 7.41 -0.14 2.63
C PHE A 736 7.85 -1.59 2.37
N GLY A 737 8.98 -1.81 1.73
CA GLY A 737 9.59 -3.09 1.46
C GLY A 737 10.77 -2.89 0.53
N PRO A 738 11.72 -3.83 0.42
CA PRO A 738 12.75 -3.71 -0.61
C PRO A 738 12.08 -3.64 -1.99
N TYR A 739 12.47 -2.66 -2.81
CA TYR A 739 11.79 -2.32 -4.08
C TYR A 739 10.29 -2.02 -3.94
N ASP A 740 9.88 -1.54 -2.76
CA ASP A 740 8.53 -1.10 -2.46
C ASP A 740 8.56 0.13 -1.52
N HIS A 741 8.90 1.29 -2.06
CA HIS A 741 9.19 2.51 -1.31
C HIS A 741 8.07 3.56 -1.38
N ARG A 742 6.89 3.18 -1.88
CA ARG A 742 5.67 4.01 -1.83
C ARG A 742 4.81 3.66 -0.63
N GLY A 743 4.78 4.54 0.36
CA GLY A 743 4.27 4.23 1.69
C GLY A 743 2.78 3.99 1.74
N TYR A 744 1.96 4.85 1.12
CA TYR A 744 0.50 4.72 1.22
C TYR A 744 0.00 3.47 0.48
N LYS A 745 -0.57 2.53 1.24
CA LYS A 745 -1.20 1.30 0.77
C LYS A 745 -2.69 1.38 1.10
N GLY A 746 -3.48 1.70 0.09
CA GLY A 746 -4.93 1.82 0.11
C GLY A 746 -5.36 2.31 -1.27
N SER A 747 -6.44 1.78 -1.84
CA SER A 747 -7.01 2.28 -3.10
C SER A 747 -7.47 3.73 -2.96
N ASP A 748 -8.00 4.04 -1.79
CA ASP A 748 -8.64 5.31 -1.45
C ASP A 748 -7.75 6.18 -0.55
N TYR A 749 -6.42 6.05 -0.71
CA TYR A 749 -5.48 6.97 -0.07
C TYR A 749 -5.63 8.40 -0.63
N LEU A 750 -6.19 8.51 -1.83
CA LEU A 750 -6.70 9.73 -2.45
C LEU A 750 -8.23 9.68 -2.47
N VAL A 751 -8.85 10.82 -2.25
CA VAL A 751 -10.30 11.02 -2.25
C VAL A 751 -10.68 12.12 -3.23
N LEU A 752 -11.92 12.10 -3.71
CA LEU A 752 -12.48 13.20 -4.49
C LEU A 752 -13.35 14.08 -3.60
N ARG A 753 -13.08 15.39 -3.62
CA ARG A 753 -13.80 16.41 -2.88
C ARG A 753 -14.43 17.41 -3.82
N THR A 754 -15.50 18.06 -3.38
CA THR A 754 -16.23 19.05 -4.19
C THR A 754 -16.82 20.12 -3.29
N VAL A 755 -17.16 21.26 -3.90
CA VAL A 755 -18.00 22.28 -3.27
C VAL A 755 -19.35 22.29 -3.96
N ARG A 756 -20.42 22.11 -3.17
CA ARG A 756 -21.80 22.18 -3.61
C ARG A 756 -22.64 23.00 -2.63
N ASP A 757 -23.40 23.94 -3.16
CA ASP A 757 -24.26 24.84 -2.37
C ASP A 757 -23.48 25.57 -1.25
N GLY A 758 -22.23 25.95 -1.55
CA GLY A 758 -21.33 26.61 -0.60
C GLY A 758 -20.77 25.70 0.50
N ARG A 759 -20.94 24.38 0.40
CA ARG A 759 -20.39 23.40 1.34
C ARG A 759 -19.36 22.52 0.65
N GLU A 760 -18.18 22.40 1.26
CA GLU A 760 -17.18 21.39 0.84
C GLU A 760 -17.48 20.02 1.48
N GLY A 761 -17.19 18.95 0.75
CA GLY A 761 -17.28 17.58 1.24
C GLY A 761 -16.80 16.56 0.22
N LEU A 762 -16.93 15.28 0.56
CA LEU A 762 -16.62 14.18 -0.35
C LEU A 762 -17.61 14.15 -1.51
N VAL A 763 -17.15 13.81 -2.71
CA VAL A 763 -18.01 13.68 -3.90
C VAL A 763 -19.14 12.68 -3.66
N ASP A 764 -18.85 11.57 -3.00
CA ASP A 764 -19.83 10.51 -2.71
C ASP A 764 -20.94 10.96 -1.74
N GLU A 765 -20.70 12.03 -0.97
CA GLU A 765 -21.69 12.63 -0.09
C GLU A 765 -22.50 13.73 -0.79
N LEU A 766 -21.87 14.53 -1.65
CA LEU A 766 -22.47 15.77 -2.18
C LEU A 766 -23.01 15.68 -3.62
N LEU A 767 -22.58 14.71 -4.42
CA LEU A 767 -22.93 14.64 -5.86
C LEU A 767 -23.65 13.35 -6.30
N VAL A 768 -23.92 12.41 -5.39
CA VAL A 768 -24.65 11.18 -5.73
C VAL A 768 -26.17 11.44 -5.79
N PRO A 769 -26.85 11.18 -6.92
CA PRO A 769 -28.30 11.35 -7.01
C PRO A 769 -29.00 10.23 -6.23
N GLY A 770 -29.41 10.51 -5.00
CA GLY A 770 -30.15 9.58 -4.14
C GLY A 770 -29.82 9.64 -2.64
N GLY A 771 -28.82 10.41 -2.22
CA GLY A 771 -28.51 10.65 -0.81
C GLY A 771 -29.49 11.63 -0.18
N ALA A 772 -30.61 11.14 0.34
CA ALA A 772 -31.42 11.87 1.29
C ALA A 772 -30.87 11.67 2.70
N SER A 773 -30.33 12.75 3.29
CA SER A 773 -30.76 13.23 4.60
C SER A 773 -30.49 14.71 4.75
#